data_AF-A0A9D2RXF7-F1
#
_entry.id   AF-A0A9D2RXF7-F1
#
_cell.length_a   1.000
_cell.length_b   1.000
_cell.length_c   1.000
_cell.angle_alpha   90.00
_cell.angle_beta   90.00
_cell.angle_gamma   90.00
#
_symmetry.space_group_name_H-M   'P 1'
#
loop_
_entity.id
_entity.type
_entity.pdbx_description
1 polymer ?
#
loop_
_entity_poly.entity_id
_entity_poly.type
_entity_poly.pdbx_seq_one_letter_code
_entity_poly.pdbx_strand_id
1 'polypeptide(L)'
;MDDHVVVLDTCQYERKDNGTCVLSGWMCVNEEREEPYAQVRVQHTPVECTMVRTPRPDVLSAREDLHFKDENVGFEIRIPNMEQLFYVADCLRVRICCAGEAFPVLQKDMEQVRKEYYEDTIRYYVELLERRLSNLYLQGWCVNTFGELKIQVLDEKGEPVEDVSFKKIRRADLSEQFGVELSCCHGFILEIPREKINARELRVVFSNQAASKEIRIPMRRFDMENTRVGRILKVMGKENREKNQEVLKEQGIRGFWDYLREESSTFTDSYGYFEKKHRASQKELKRQAKEVFSPAPLFSIVVPVYHTKPRYLKELVESVRQQSYGNWELCLADGSREDSLGELIRGNYGADERIRYEYLKTNTGIAGNTNAALNMAKGDYIVFADHDDLLALEALYELALAISRAPETELIYTDEDLIDEDGNCVYPHFKPDFNLDLLRCINYICHLTVVKRTLLERVGELRSKFDGAQDYDFILRCVEQTDKICHIPKVLYHWRSHEESTAGNQESKQYAIDAGKKALMEHYTRLGLQAEVEFTGLFIVYRTKFLVQGNPKVSILIPNKDHTEDLNTCIRSIIEKTTWKNLEILVIENNSEKQETFDYYKKLPQRYPQVKIVTYEGGFNYSAINNFGAGQAGGEYFLLLNNDTEVITPDWLERMLGYCQREDVGIVGAKLYYPDDTVQHAGVVIGMGGFAGHILTGYGKNYTGYMGRLKAAQDISAVTGACLMVKREVFEALNGLDEDFAVALNDVDFCLRARALGKLVVFDPDAQLYHYESKSRGLETTPEKLARFEGEIERFKERYRELLEKGDPYYNPNLSLIRGDCSLKKVHEGVKGRKKVWK
;
A
#
# COMPACT_ATOMS: atom_id res chain seq x y z
N MET A 1 14.82 57.03 -34.35
CA MET A 1 14.79 56.58 -32.94
C MET A 1 15.20 55.12 -33.00
N ASP A 2 16.17 54.75 -32.18
CA ASP A 2 16.92 53.50 -32.33
C ASP A 2 16.03 52.30 -31.95
N ASP A 3 15.38 51.68 -32.93
CA ASP A 3 14.35 50.65 -32.71
C ASP A 3 14.91 49.22 -32.79
N HIS A 4 16.16 49.01 -32.35
CA HIS A 4 16.73 47.68 -32.19
C HIS A 4 16.53 47.22 -30.75
N VAL A 5 15.74 46.17 -30.56
CA VAL A 5 15.43 45.62 -29.24
C VAL A 5 15.83 44.16 -29.21
N VAL A 6 16.60 43.77 -28.19
CA VAL A 6 16.92 42.37 -27.91
C VAL A 6 16.59 42.12 -26.45
N VAL A 7 15.70 41.15 -26.20
CA VAL A 7 15.25 40.79 -24.85
C VAL A 7 15.49 39.31 -24.64
N LEU A 8 16.17 38.99 -23.54
CA LEU A 8 16.34 37.62 -23.06
C LEU A 8 15.20 37.29 -22.10
N ASP A 9 14.44 36.24 -22.40
CA ASP A 9 13.33 35.77 -21.55
C ASP A 9 13.84 34.75 -20.53
N THR A 10 14.62 33.76 -20.97
CA THR A 10 15.09 32.66 -20.13
C THR A 10 16.52 32.24 -20.46
N CYS A 11 17.27 31.85 -19.42
CA CYS A 11 18.55 31.17 -19.52
C CYS A 11 18.42 29.84 -18.78
N GLN A 12 18.59 28.72 -19.49
CA GLN A 12 18.45 27.37 -18.94
C GLN A 12 19.68 26.53 -19.29
N TYR A 13 19.93 25.48 -18.51
CA TYR A 13 21.06 24.59 -18.70
C TYR A 13 20.60 23.13 -18.87
N GLU A 14 21.01 22.48 -19.96
CA GLU A 14 20.63 21.11 -20.35
C GLU A 14 21.85 20.17 -20.39
N ARG A 15 21.63 18.85 -20.23
CA ARG A 15 22.70 17.82 -20.22
C ARG A 15 23.21 17.42 -21.61
N LYS A 16 22.58 17.86 -22.69
CA LYS A 16 23.03 17.50 -24.05
C LYS A 16 24.39 18.14 -24.34
N ASP A 17 25.23 17.44 -25.10
CA ASP A 17 26.51 17.93 -25.64
C ASP A 17 27.49 18.48 -24.58
N ASN A 18 27.73 17.73 -23.49
CA ASN A 18 28.60 18.09 -22.35
C ASN A 18 28.21 19.42 -21.65
N GLY A 19 26.90 19.63 -21.50
CA GLY A 19 26.32 20.82 -20.88
C GLY A 19 26.01 21.89 -21.92
N THR A 20 24.73 22.15 -22.18
CA THR A 20 24.27 23.17 -23.11
C THR A 20 23.58 24.31 -22.37
N CYS A 21 24.04 25.55 -22.57
CA CYS A 21 23.31 26.75 -22.17
C CYS A 21 22.33 27.12 -23.29
N VAL A 22 21.04 27.20 -22.96
CA VAL A 22 19.97 27.58 -23.88
C VAL A 22 19.44 28.94 -23.46
N LEU A 23 19.59 29.92 -24.34
CA LEU A 23 19.11 31.29 -24.15
C LEU A 23 17.95 31.52 -25.11
N SER A 24 16.76 31.77 -24.56
CA SER A 24 15.56 32.01 -25.36
C SER A 24 15.04 33.41 -25.09
N GLY A 25 14.62 34.11 -26.14
CA GLY A 25 14.18 35.49 -26.07
C GLY A 25 13.56 35.94 -27.37
N TRP A 26 13.50 37.25 -27.58
CA TRP A 26 12.99 37.85 -28.81
C TRP A 26 13.79 39.09 -29.20
N MET A 27 13.78 39.41 -30.49
CA MET A 27 14.45 40.58 -31.04
C MET A 27 13.62 41.28 -32.12
N CYS A 28 13.78 42.60 -32.19
CA CYS A 28 13.37 43.44 -33.30
C CYS A 28 14.64 44.09 -33.86
N VAL A 29 14.99 43.79 -35.12
CA VAL A 29 16.14 44.41 -35.79
C VAL A 29 15.67 44.91 -37.15
N ASN A 30 15.76 46.23 -37.37
CA ASN A 30 15.28 46.87 -38.58
C ASN A 30 16.43 47.04 -39.59
N GLU A 31 16.72 46.06 -40.46
CA GLU A 31 17.47 46.28 -41.73
C GLU A 31 17.48 45.07 -42.68
N GLU A 32 17.61 45.30 -43.99
CA GLU A 32 17.23 44.38 -45.10
C GLU A 32 18.36 43.49 -45.67
N ARG A 33 19.51 43.32 -45.02
CA ARG A 33 20.67 42.75 -45.76
C ARG A 33 21.39 41.54 -45.16
N GLU A 34 21.20 41.20 -43.88
CA GLU A 34 21.87 40.02 -43.30
C GLU A 34 20.98 39.31 -42.26
N GLU A 35 20.98 37.97 -42.27
CA GLU A 35 20.34 37.20 -41.20
C GLU A 35 21.14 37.35 -39.90
N PRO A 36 20.48 37.66 -38.77
CA PRO A 36 21.17 37.77 -37.49
C PRO A 36 21.75 36.41 -37.09
N TYR A 37 22.90 36.43 -36.43
CA TYR A 37 23.54 35.24 -35.88
C TYR A 37 24.06 35.49 -34.46
N ALA A 38 24.14 34.43 -33.67
CA ALA A 38 24.72 34.52 -32.34
C ALA A 38 26.25 34.48 -32.39
N GLN A 39 26.88 35.34 -31.61
CA GLN A 39 28.31 35.28 -31.31
C GLN A 39 28.48 35.08 -29.81
N VAL A 40 29.01 33.92 -29.44
CA VAL A 40 29.40 33.61 -28.06
C VAL A 40 30.90 33.75 -27.93
N ARG A 41 31.33 34.50 -26.93
CA ARG A 41 32.75 34.62 -26.58
C ARG A 41 32.96 34.34 -25.11
N VAL A 42 34.06 33.68 -24.86
CA VAL A 42 34.66 33.51 -23.55
C VAL A 42 36.01 34.20 -23.60
N GLN A 43 36.18 35.26 -22.79
CA GLN A 43 37.30 36.20 -22.92
C GLN A 43 37.45 36.76 -24.36
N HIS A 44 38.46 36.31 -25.12
CA HIS A 44 38.73 36.66 -26.53
C HIS A 44 38.48 35.49 -27.50
N THR A 45 38.13 34.31 -26.99
CA THR A 45 37.99 33.09 -27.79
C THR A 45 36.52 32.90 -28.19
N PRO A 46 36.21 32.73 -29.50
CA PRO A 46 34.89 32.34 -29.95
C PRO A 46 34.53 30.94 -29.42
N VAL A 47 33.30 30.80 -28.92
CA VAL A 47 32.72 29.51 -28.52
C VAL A 47 31.68 29.13 -29.56
N GLU A 48 31.64 27.85 -29.91
CA GLU A 48 30.63 27.31 -30.81
C GLU A 48 29.23 27.55 -30.24
N CYS A 49 28.31 27.99 -31.08
CA CYS A 49 26.91 28.15 -30.72
C CYS A 49 26.05 28.02 -31.96
N THR A 50 24.78 27.69 -31.77
CA THR A 50 23.76 27.72 -32.81
C THR A 50 22.67 28.69 -32.41
N MET A 51 22.03 29.32 -33.39
CA MET A 51 20.87 30.17 -33.17
C MET A 51 19.75 29.75 -34.11
N VAL A 52 18.56 29.58 -33.56
CA VAL A 52 17.34 29.30 -34.32
C VAL A 52 16.34 30.42 -34.07
N ARG A 53 15.69 30.89 -35.12
CA ARG A 53 14.61 31.88 -35.07
C ARG A 53 13.27 31.17 -34.95
N THR A 54 12.36 31.67 -34.12
CA THR A 54 11.05 31.04 -33.87
C THR A 54 9.92 32.07 -33.87
N PRO A 55 8.69 31.69 -34.26
CA PRO A 55 7.56 32.60 -34.22
C PRO A 55 7.12 32.90 -32.78
N ARG A 56 6.82 34.16 -32.48
CA ARG A 56 6.34 34.62 -31.15
C ARG A 56 5.11 35.53 -31.25
N PRO A 57 3.91 34.96 -31.46
CA PRO A 57 2.66 35.72 -31.61
C PRO A 57 2.32 36.58 -30.39
N ASP A 58 2.69 36.13 -29.19
CA ASP A 58 2.52 36.86 -27.93
C ASP A 58 3.29 38.18 -27.95
N VAL A 59 4.54 38.17 -28.41
CA VAL A 59 5.39 39.38 -28.51
C VAL A 59 4.86 40.33 -29.58
N LEU A 60 4.48 39.80 -30.75
CA LEU A 60 3.91 40.60 -31.85
C LEU A 60 2.64 41.34 -31.41
N SER A 61 1.79 40.70 -30.60
CA SER A 61 0.57 41.32 -30.07
C SER A 61 0.84 42.30 -28.92
N ALA A 62 1.85 42.04 -28.09
CA ALA A 62 2.16 42.86 -26.93
C ALA A 62 2.98 44.11 -27.26
N ARG A 63 3.67 44.11 -28.41
CA ARG A 63 4.58 45.18 -28.85
C ARG A 63 4.21 45.75 -30.21
N GLU A 64 2.94 46.11 -30.38
CA GLU A 64 2.45 46.81 -31.60
C GLU A 64 3.15 48.16 -31.84
N ASP A 65 3.82 48.70 -30.82
CA ASP A 65 4.69 49.87 -30.90
C ASP A 65 5.97 49.64 -31.72
N LEU A 66 6.34 48.38 -31.97
CA LEU A 66 7.52 48.01 -32.76
C LEU A 66 7.11 47.50 -34.15
N HIS A 67 7.85 47.94 -35.18
CA HIS A 67 7.64 47.48 -36.55
C HIS A 67 8.41 46.19 -36.85
N PHE A 68 7.75 45.04 -36.68
CA PHE A 68 8.31 43.73 -37.04
C PHE A 68 8.09 43.40 -38.54
N LYS A 69 9.10 42.79 -39.19
CA LYS A 69 9.05 42.42 -40.62
C LYS A 69 8.67 40.96 -40.91
N ASP A 70 8.83 40.09 -39.93
CA ASP A 70 8.46 38.67 -40.01
C ASP A 70 7.89 38.19 -38.67
N GLU A 71 7.24 37.03 -38.68
CA GLU A 71 6.64 36.46 -37.46
C GLU A 71 7.69 35.81 -36.54
N ASN A 72 8.88 35.50 -37.07
CA ASN A 72 9.97 34.79 -36.40
C ASN A 72 10.81 35.71 -35.52
N VAL A 73 10.17 36.53 -34.69
CA VAL A 73 10.85 37.50 -33.82
C VAL A 73 11.53 36.87 -32.61
N GLY A 74 11.23 35.59 -32.32
CA GLY A 74 11.89 34.81 -31.27
C GLY A 74 13.27 34.31 -31.68
N PHE A 75 14.13 34.09 -30.69
CA PHE A 75 15.40 33.37 -30.88
C PHE A 75 15.63 32.35 -29.77
N GLU A 76 16.35 31.29 -30.11
CA GLU A 76 16.95 30.34 -29.19
C GLU A 76 18.43 30.16 -29.55
N ILE A 77 19.33 30.51 -28.63
CA ILE A 77 20.78 30.34 -28.77
C ILE A 77 21.20 29.15 -27.91
N ARG A 78 21.84 28.14 -28.53
CA ARG A 78 22.38 26.96 -27.84
C ARG A 78 23.90 27.02 -27.82
N ILE A 79 24.48 26.90 -26.64
CA ILE A 79 25.93 26.95 -26.38
C ILE A 79 26.34 25.62 -25.74
N PRO A 80 26.88 24.65 -26.51
CA PRO A 80 27.29 23.35 -25.98
C PRO A 80 28.62 23.42 -25.20
N ASN A 81 29.02 22.29 -24.59
CA ASN A 81 30.28 22.09 -23.88
C ASN A 81 30.56 23.10 -22.73
N MET A 82 29.51 23.60 -22.07
CA MET A 82 29.61 24.55 -20.95
C MET A 82 30.51 24.05 -19.82
N GLU A 83 30.54 22.73 -19.57
CA GLU A 83 31.36 22.14 -18.50
C GLU A 83 32.87 22.35 -18.70
N GLN A 84 33.34 22.36 -19.95
CA GLN A 84 34.75 22.63 -20.26
C GLN A 84 35.08 24.10 -20.05
N LEU A 85 34.10 24.98 -20.30
CA LEU A 85 34.27 26.42 -20.19
C LEU A 85 34.41 26.87 -18.72
N PHE A 86 33.80 26.19 -17.76
CA PHE A 86 33.88 26.55 -16.33
C PHE A 86 35.30 26.68 -15.77
N TYR A 87 36.29 26.01 -16.37
CA TYR A 87 37.65 25.94 -15.85
C TYR A 87 38.66 26.80 -16.61
N VAL A 88 38.27 27.38 -17.74
CA VAL A 88 39.17 28.11 -18.66
C VAL A 88 38.73 29.56 -18.90
N ALA A 89 37.65 29.99 -18.24
CA ALA A 89 36.90 31.18 -18.57
C ALA A 89 36.50 31.96 -17.33
N ASP A 90 36.66 33.29 -17.35
CA ASP A 90 36.18 34.15 -16.26
C ASP A 90 34.78 34.72 -16.54
N CYS A 91 34.39 34.87 -17.81
CA CYS A 91 33.10 35.48 -18.16
C CYS A 91 32.54 34.94 -19.50
N LEU A 92 31.24 34.64 -19.51
CA LEU A 92 30.46 34.33 -20.71
C LEU A 92 29.83 35.61 -21.27
N ARG A 93 30.09 35.89 -22.55
CA ARG A 93 29.48 37.01 -23.28
C ARG A 93 28.77 36.48 -24.51
N VAL A 94 27.47 36.73 -24.57
CA VAL A 94 26.61 36.37 -25.71
C VAL A 94 26.09 37.64 -26.34
N ARG A 95 26.26 37.74 -27.66
CA ARG A 95 25.76 38.84 -28.48
C ARG A 95 25.02 38.29 -29.68
N ILE A 96 24.02 39.02 -30.16
CA ILE A 96 23.45 38.80 -31.48
C ILE A 96 24.06 39.85 -32.41
N CYS A 97 24.64 39.40 -33.51
CA CYS A 97 25.26 40.25 -34.52
C CYS A 97 24.34 40.34 -35.75
N CYS A 98 24.13 41.54 -36.26
CA CYS A 98 23.34 41.80 -37.47
C CYS A 98 23.81 43.10 -38.12
N ALA A 99 23.99 43.13 -39.44
CA ALA A 99 24.34 44.33 -40.20
C ALA A 99 25.59 45.10 -39.69
N GLY A 100 26.59 44.38 -39.18
CA GLY A 100 27.81 44.97 -38.62
C GLY A 100 27.69 45.52 -37.19
N GLU A 101 26.50 45.48 -36.59
CA GLU A 101 26.26 45.82 -35.19
C GLU A 101 26.19 44.57 -34.31
N ALA A 102 26.49 44.73 -33.01
CA ALA A 102 26.49 43.64 -32.04
C ALA A 102 25.69 44.02 -30.78
N PHE A 103 24.56 43.34 -30.60
CA PHE A 103 23.63 43.59 -29.50
C PHE A 103 23.91 42.63 -28.33
N PRO A 104 24.15 43.12 -27.10
CA PRO A 104 24.40 42.25 -25.96
C PRO A 104 23.13 41.50 -25.53
N VAL A 105 23.25 40.18 -25.35
CA VAL A 105 22.17 39.31 -24.84
C VAL A 105 22.42 38.95 -23.38
N LEU A 106 23.62 38.46 -23.08
CA LEU A 106 24.01 38.00 -21.74
C LEU A 106 25.49 38.31 -21.51
N GLN A 107 25.80 38.89 -20.35
CA GLN A 107 27.17 38.96 -19.84
C GLN A 107 27.16 38.52 -18.39
N LYS A 108 27.87 37.42 -18.08
CA LYS A 108 27.82 36.80 -16.76
C LYS A 108 29.16 36.23 -16.35
N ASP A 109 29.47 36.36 -15.07
CA ASP A 109 30.65 35.75 -14.46
C ASP A 109 30.54 34.22 -14.53
N MET A 110 31.65 33.54 -14.85
CA MET A 110 31.62 32.09 -15.04
C MET A 110 31.47 31.30 -13.75
N GLU A 111 31.89 31.82 -12.61
CA GLU A 111 31.61 31.18 -11.31
C GLU A 111 30.11 31.25 -11.02
N GLN A 112 29.45 32.36 -11.36
CA GLN A 112 28.01 32.48 -11.26
C GLN A 112 27.26 31.55 -12.23
N VAL A 113 27.68 31.48 -13.50
CA VAL A 113 27.11 30.54 -14.49
C VAL A 113 27.30 29.11 -14.03
N ARG A 114 28.48 28.76 -13.49
CA ARG A 114 28.78 27.45 -12.93
C ARG A 114 27.83 27.13 -11.76
N LYS A 115 27.67 28.07 -10.83
CA LYS A 115 26.78 27.89 -9.68
C LYS A 115 25.34 27.65 -10.12
N GLU A 116 24.81 28.45 -11.04
CA GLU A 116 23.45 28.29 -11.56
C GLU A 116 23.25 26.97 -12.33
N TYR A 117 24.24 26.58 -13.14
CA TYR A 117 24.26 25.28 -13.82
C TYR A 117 24.13 24.12 -12.81
N TYR A 118 24.94 24.12 -11.75
CA TYR A 118 24.90 23.08 -10.71
C TYR A 118 23.72 23.23 -9.73
N GLU A 119 23.12 24.40 -9.58
CA GLU A 119 21.87 24.56 -8.82
C GLU A 119 20.70 23.96 -9.61
N ASP A 120 20.65 24.16 -10.92
CA ASP A 120 19.59 23.60 -11.78
C ASP A 120 19.63 22.08 -11.89
N THR A 121 20.80 21.46 -11.66
CA THR A 121 20.95 20.00 -11.60
C THR A 121 20.35 19.38 -10.34
N ILE A 122 20.16 20.15 -9.27
CA ILE A 122 19.51 19.69 -8.04
C ILE A 122 17.99 19.93 -8.13
N ARG A 123 17.23 18.84 -8.13
CA ARG A 123 15.76 18.84 -8.09
C ARG A 123 15.30 18.07 -6.87
N TYR A 124 14.35 18.60 -6.12
CA TYR A 124 13.82 17.91 -4.96
C TYR A 124 12.33 18.17 -4.78
N TYR A 125 11.68 17.28 -4.05
CA TYR A 125 10.30 17.43 -3.61
C TYR A 125 10.10 16.77 -2.25
N VAL A 126 9.32 17.44 -1.39
CA VAL A 126 8.91 16.90 -0.10
C VAL A 126 7.50 16.33 -0.24
N GLU A 127 7.38 15.03 -0.02
CA GLU A 127 6.10 14.31 -0.12
C GLU A 127 5.35 14.35 1.21
N LEU A 128 6.07 14.22 2.32
CA LEU A 128 5.47 14.15 3.65
C LEU A 128 6.38 14.82 4.69
N LEU A 129 5.78 15.69 5.50
CA LEU A 129 6.40 16.31 6.68
C LEU A 129 5.41 16.25 7.84
N GLU A 130 5.69 15.44 8.86
CA GLU A 130 4.80 15.26 10.01
C GLU A 130 5.56 14.95 11.29
N ARG A 131 4.87 14.98 12.43
CA ARG A 131 5.40 14.52 13.71
C ARG A 131 4.98 13.07 13.97
N ARG A 132 5.95 12.18 14.14
CA ARG A 132 5.73 10.77 14.57
C ARG A 132 6.36 10.57 15.94
N LEU A 133 5.54 10.29 16.95
CA LEU A 133 6.00 10.16 18.33
C LEU A 133 6.79 11.42 18.77
N SER A 134 8.05 11.23 19.19
CA SER A 134 9.01 12.28 19.53
C SER A 134 9.83 12.80 18.35
N ASN A 135 9.64 12.28 17.14
CA ASN A 135 10.47 12.60 15.97
C ASN A 135 9.73 13.48 14.95
N LEU A 136 10.49 14.33 14.26
CA LEU A 136 10.10 14.93 13.00
C LEU A 136 10.40 13.93 11.88
N TYR A 137 9.38 13.58 11.11
CA TYR A 137 9.46 12.66 9.98
C TYR A 137 9.36 13.45 8.68
N LEU A 138 10.37 13.32 7.83
CA LEU A 138 10.42 13.98 6.53
C LEU A 138 10.74 12.94 5.44
N GLN A 139 9.83 12.79 4.48
CA GLN A 139 10.01 11.94 3.31
C GLN A 139 9.92 12.77 2.04
N GLY A 140 10.77 12.44 1.08
CA GLY A 140 10.73 13.03 -0.24
C GLY A 140 11.71 12.38 -1.19
N TRP A 141 12.00 13.09 -2.26
CA TRP A 141 13.05 12.71 -3.20
C TRP A 141 13.92 13.91 -3.55
N CYS A 142 15.18 13.61 -3.87
CA CYS A 142 16.12 14.56 -4.40
C CYS A 142 16.99 13.88 -5.45
N VAL A 143 17.05 14.50 -6.62
CA VAL A 143 17.84 14.07 -7.76
C VAL A 143 18.90 15.13 -8.00
N ASN A 144 20.12 14.69 -8.20
CA ASN A 144 21.17 15.48 -8.80
C ASN A 144 21.47 14.88 -10.17
N THR A 145 21.22 15.63 -11.25
CA THR A 145 21.52 15.15 -12.60
C THR A 145 23.02 15.08 -12.89
N PHE A 146 23.87 15.56 -11.96
CA PHE A 146 25.33 15.57 -12.08
C PHE A 146 26.03 15.11 -10.78
N GLY A 147 26.59 13.90 -10.74
CA GLY A 147 27.47 13.43 -9.65
C GLY A 147 26.75 13.11 -8.33
N GLU A 148 27.52 12.87 -7.27
CA GLU A 148 26.95 12.51 -5.96
C GLU A 148 26.22 13.69 -5.31
N LEU A 149 25.07 13.38 -4.71
CA LEU A 149 24.29 14.31 -3.90
C LEU A 149 24.50 13.99 -2.41
N LYS A 150 24.78 15.03 -1.62
CA LYS A 150 24.80 14.95 -0.17
C LYS A 150 23.55 15.60 0.41
N ILE A 151 22.94 14.95 1.39
CA ILE A 151 21.82 15.48 2.18
C ILE A 151 22.33 15.72 3.60
N GLN A 152 22.14 16.94 4.10
CA GLN A 152 22.51 17.31 5.47
C GLN A 152 21.31 17.95 6.17
N VAL A 153 21.16 17.67 7.45
CA VAL A 153 20.18 18.32 8.31
C VAL A 153 20.94 19.24 9.24
N LEU A 154 20.74 20.53 9.09
CA LEU A 154 21.42 21.59 9.80
C LEU A 154 20.44 22.41 10.63
N ASP A 155 20.95 23.03 11.67
CA ASP A 155 20.22 24.00 12.47
C ASP A 155 20.25 25.43 11.84
N GLU A 156 19.67 26.39 12.56
CA GLU A 156 19.63 27.81 12.14
C GLU A 156 21.03 28.45 12.04
N LYS A 157 22.04 27.90 12.72
CA LYS A 157 23.44 28.36 12.69
C LYS A 157 24.28 27.65 11.63
N GLY A 158 23.79 26.54 11.09
CA GLY A 158 24.49 25.72 10.08
C GLY A 158 25.23 24.53 10.66
N GLU A 159 25.00 24.23 11.94
CA GLU A 159 25.58 23.08 12.61
C GLU A 159 24.73 21.82 12.33
N PRO A 160 25.34 20.64 12.13
CA PRO A 160 24.61 19.39 11.95
C PRO A 160 23.75 19.05 13.17
N VAL A 161 22.53 18.56 12.93
CA VAL A 161 21.67 18.02 13.99
C VAL A 161 22.11 16.59 14.32
N GLU A 162 22.21 16.29 15.61
CA GLU A 162 22.59 14.95 16.10
C GLU A 162 21.46 13.93 15.94
N ASP A 163 21.84 12.64 15.91
CA ASP A 163 20.93 11.48 15.94
C ASP A 163 19.88 11.45 14.80
N VAL A 164 20.21 12.03 13.65
CA VAL A 164 19.38 11.98 12.45
C VAL A 164 19.50 10.60 11.79
N SER A 165 18.39 9.87 11.75
CA SER A 165 18.29 8.64 10.97
C SER A 165 18.01 8.97 9.51
N PHE A 166 18.81 8.41 8.61
CA PHE A 166 18.69 8.62 7.17
C PHE A 166 18.56 7.29 6.43
N LYS A 167 17.47 7.14 5.68
CA LYS A 167 17.20 5.97 4.85
C LYS A 167 17.06 6.38 3.40
N LYS A 168 17.89 5.79 2.53
CA LYS A 168 17.80 5.93 1.08
C LYS A 168 16.69 5.04 0.53
N ILE A 169 15.88 5.56 -0.38
CA ILE A 169 14.83 4.83 -1.08
C ILE A 169 15.15 4.79 -2.57
N ARG A 170 15.01 3.62 -3.19
CA ARG A 170 15.10 3.49 -4.64
C ARG A 170 13.82 3.98 -5.29
N ARG A 171 13.97 4.89 -6.26
CA ARG A 171 12.88 5.54 -7.02
C ARG A 171 13.22 5.46 -8.51
N ALA A 172 12.77 4.36 -9.13
CA ALA A 172 13.07 4.06 -10.53
C ALA A 172 12.34 5.00 -11.50
N ASP A 173 11.16 5.47 -11.08
CA ASP A 173 10.35 6.50 -11.75
C ASP A 173 11.15 7.79 -12.02
N LEU A 174 11.97 8.21 -11.05
CA LEU A 174 12.77 9.42 -11.15
C LEU A 174 13.99 9.25 -12.09
N SER A 175 14.49 8.02 -12.25
CA SER A 175 15.60 7.73 -13.17
C SER A 175 15.21 7.96 -14.62
N GLU A 176 14.00 7.56 -15.00
CA GLU A 176 13.46 7.80 -16.34
C GLU A 176 13.10 9.28 -16.54
N GLN A 177 12.40 9.88 -15.57
CA GLN A 177 11.96 11.27 -15.65
C GLN A 177 13.12 12.28 -15.75
N PHE A 178 14.22 12.05 -15.01
CA PHE A 178 15.36 12.97 -14.95
C PHE A 178 16.61 12.46 -15.68
N GLY A 179 16.53 11.29 -16.33
CA GLY A 179 17.62 10.70 -17.10
C GLY A 179 18.86 10.32 -16.27
N VAL A 180 18.67 9.95 -15.00
CA VAL A 180 19.75 9.61 -14.05
C VAL A 180 19.91 8.10 -13.87
N GLU A 181 21.11 7.64 -13.48
CA GLU A 181 21.41 6.20 -13.41
C GLU A 181 20.42 5.41 -12.52
N LEU A 182 19.92 4.29 -13.04
CA LEU A 182 18.97 3.38 -12.38
C LEU A 182 19.51 2.70 -11.11
N SER A 183 20.83 2.76 -10.89
CA SER A 183 21.56 2.22 -9.74
C SER A 183 21.46 3.12 -8.49
N CYS A 184 21.12 4.40 -8.66
CA CYS A 184 21.13 5.39 -7.58
C CYS A 184 19.79 5.45 -6.81
N CYS A 185 19.88 5.66 -5.50
CA CYS A 185 18.71 5.89 -4.64
C CYS A 185 18.41 7.40 -4.55
N HIS A 186 17.34 7.83 -5.22
CA HIS A 186 16.92 9.24 -5.30
C HIS A 186 15.85 9.63 -4.28
N GLY A 187 15.24 8.67 -3.58
CA GLY A 187 14.32 8.93 -2.48
C GLY A 187 15.03 8.97 -1.13
N PHE A 188 14.45 9.68 -0.15
CA PHE A 188 14.96 9.73 1.21
C PHE A 188 13.85 9.73 2.26
N ILE A 189 14.16 9.16 3.43
CA ILE A 189 13.45 9.37 4.69
C ILE A 189 14.47 9.92 5.70
N LEU A 190 14.07 10.97 6.39
CA LEU A 190 14.77 11.56 7.52
C LEU A 190 13.88 11.45 8.76
N GLU A 191 14.41 10.84 9.82
CA GLU A 191 13.79 10.86 11.15
C GLU A 191 14.71 11.60 12.11
N ILE A 192 14.19 12.68 12.69
CA ILE A 192 14.97 13.62 13.50
C ILE A 192 14.33 13.75 14.88
N PRO A 193 15.02 13.35 15.96
CA PRO A 193 14.49 13.50 17.31
C PRO A 193 14.20 14.97 17.64
N ARG A 194 12.94 15.28 17.97
CA ARG A 194 12.50 16.67 18.18
C ARG A 194 13.27 17.34 19.31
N GLU A 195 13.64 16.60 20.35
CA GLU A 195 14.42 17.08 21.50
C GLU A 195 15.83 17.56 21.15
N LYS A 196 16.39 17.05 20.04
CA LYS A 196 17.71 17.46 19.53
C LYS A 196 17.63 18.73 18.69
N ILE A 197 16.43 19.20 18.33
CA ILE A 197 16.21 20.42 17.57
C ILE A 197 15.99 21.60 18.55
N ASN A 198 17.09 22.25 18.94
CA ASN A 198 17.07 23.46 19.78
C ASN A 198 16.97 24.78 18.98
N ALA A 199 16.76 24.69 17.67
CA ALA A 199 16.69 25.83 16.76
C ALA A 199 15.25 26.28 16.45
N ARG A 200 15.10 27.56 16.05
CA ARG A 200 13.81 28.11 15.58
C ARG A 200 13.48 27.65 14.16
N GLU A 201 14.49 27.25 13.42
CA GLU A 201 14.41 26.79 12.04
C GLU A 201 15.33 25.57 11.86
N LEU A 202 14.83 24.57 11.15
CA LEU A 202 15.59 23.42 10.69
C LEU A 202 15.83 23.56 9.19
N ARG A 203 17.04 23.23 8.72
CA ARG A 203 17.42 23.32 7.32
C ARG A 203 17.82 21.95 6.78
N VAL A 204 17.15 21.51 5.73
CA VAL A 204 17.55 20.30 5.00
C VAL A 204 18.25 20.75 3.73
N VAL A 205 19.57 20.54 3.68
CA VAL A 205 20.44 21.02 2.62
C VAL A 205 20.79 19.86 1.70
N PHE A 206 20.49 20.04 0.42
CA PHE A 206 20.90 19.17 -0.68
C PHE A 206 22.07 19.83 -1.39
N SER A 207 23.25 19.23 -1.33
CA SER A 207 24.45 19.79 -1.96
C SER A 207 25.07 18.81 -2.94
N ASN A 208 25.65 19.37 -4.01
CA ASN A 208 26.55 18.69 -4.91
C ASN A 208 27.94 19.34 -4.86
N GLN A 209 28.81 19.02 -5.81
CA GLN A 209 30.19 19.50 -5.84
C GLN A 209 30.39 21.03 -5.97
N ALA A 210 29.35 21.79 -6.33
CA ALA A 210 29.48 23.24 -6.57
C ALA A 210 28.29 24.09 -6.09
N ALA A 211 27.16 23.47 -5.74
CA ALA A 211 25.92 24.15 -5.40
C ALA A 211 25.16 23.46 -4.27
N SER A 212 24.24 24.19 -3.64
CA SER A 212 23.31 23.64 -2.65
C SER A 212 21.94 24.27 -2.73
N LYS A 213 20.89 23.45 -2.59
CA LYS A 213 19.52 23.91 -2.32
C LYS A 213 19.11 23.53 -0.92
N GLU A 214 18.23 24.29 -0.30
CA GLU A 214 17.77 24.00 1.05
C GLU A 214 16.25 24.13 1.21
N ILE A 215 15.69 23.33 2.12
CA ILE A 215 14.35 23.49 2.66
C ILE A 215 14.48 24.08 4.06
N ARG A 216 13.73 25.14 4.33
CA ARG A 216 13.62 25.76 5.65
C ARG A 216 12.31 25.36 6.30
N ILE A 217 12.40 24.76 7.49
CA ILE A 217 11.26 24.30 8.26
C ILE A 217 11.19 25.16 9.54
N PRO A 218 10.25 26.13 9.61
CA PRO A 218 10.07 26.94 10.81
C PRO A 218 9.50 26.09 11.95
N MET A 219 10.30 25.81 12.96
CA MET A 219 9.95 24.86 14.02
C MET A 219 8.75 25.32 14.84
N ARG A 220 8.62 26.62 15.11
CA ARG A 220 7.42 27.14 15.80
C ARG A 220 6.13 26.89 15.04
N ARG A 221 6.16 27.05 13.71
CA ARG A 221 5.00 26.81 12.86
C ARG A 221 4.71 25.31 12.80
N PHE A 222 5.73 24.48 12.57
CA PHE A 222 5.60 23.03 12.60
C PHE A 222 5.05 22.53 13.92
N ASP A 223 5.61 22.94 15.06
CA ASP A 223 5.15 22.55 16.38
C ASP A 223 3.71 22.99 16.62
N MET A 224 3.38 24.25 16.30
CA MET A 224 2.02 24.78 16.41
C MET A 224 1.04 23.96 15.57
N GLU A 225 1.34 23.74 14.29
CA GLU A 225 0.53 22.95 13.35
C GLU A 225 0.39 21.48 13.77
N ASN A 226 1.32 20.96 14.57
CA ASN A 226 1.24 19.62 15.16
C ASN A 226 0.64 19.60 16.57
N THR A 227 0.39 20.75 17.21
CA THR A 227 -0.43 20.81 18.44
C THR A 227 -1.89 20.47 18.13
N ARG A 228 -2.62 20.00 19.15
CA ARG A 228 -4.07 19.76 19.04
C ARG A 228 -4.83 20.99 18.53
N VAL A 229 -4.48 22.18 19.03
CA VAL A 229 -5.13 23.44 18.63
C VAL A 229 -4.80 23.79 17.19
N GLY A 230 -3.53 23.69 16.77
CA GLY A 230 -3.13 23.98 15.38
C GLY A 230 -3.75 23.02 14.38
N ARG A 231 -3.84 21.72 14.72
CA ARG A 231 -4.54 20.73 13.88
C ARG A 231 -6.03 21.05 13.75
N ILE A 232 -6.71 21.43 14.85
CA ILE A 232 -8.10 21.89 14.79
C ILE A 232 -8.25 23.12 13.91
N LEU A 233 -7.35 24.11 14.03
CA LEU A 233 -7.38 25.31 13.19
C LEU A 233 -7.18 24.98 11.70
N LYS A 234 -6.36 23.97 11.38
CA LYS A 234 -6.18 23.48 10.00
C LYS A 234 -7.45 22.84 9.46
N VAL A 235 -8.11 21.98 10.26
CA VAL A 235 -9.42 21.41 9.89
C VAL A 235 -10.48 22.50 9.75
N MET A 236 -10.44 23.53 10.58
CA MET A 236 -11.33 24.70 10.51
C MET A 236 -10.92 25.72 9.42
N GLY A 237 -9.86 25.44 8.66
CA GLY A 237 -9.34 26.33 7.62
C GLY A 237 -10.37 26.64 6.54
N LYS A 238 -10.15 27.75 5.82
CA LYS A 238 -11.06 28.21 4.75
C LYS A 238 -11.33 27.13 3.69
N GLU A 239 -10.33 26.30 3.40
CA GLU A 239 -10.39 25.19 2.45
C GLU A 239 -11.44 24.13 2.81
N ASN A 240 -11.74 23.94 4.10
CA ASN A 240 -12.67 22.93 4.59
C ASN A 240 -14.04 23.52 4.99
N ARG A 241 -14.31 24.78 4.67
CA ARG A 241 -15.48 25.51 5.19
C ARG A 241 -16.81 24.87 4.79
N GLU A 242 -16.94 24.45 3.54
CA GLU A 242 -18.17 23.82 3.03
C GLU A 242 -18.42 22.47 3.72
N LYS A 243 -17.41 21.60 3.78
CA LYS A 243 -17.45 20.32 4.51
C LYS A 243 -17.81 20.51 5.98
N ASN A 244 -17.20 21.49 6.64
CA ASN A 244 -17.45 21.78 8.05
C ASN A 244 -18.90 22.26 8.29
N GLN A 245 -19.45 23.07 7.38
CA GLN A 245 -20.86 23.50 7.44
C GLN A 245 -21.82 22.34 7.21
N GLU A 246 -21.49 21.43 6.29
CA GLU A 246 -22.28 20.23 6.03
C GLU A 246 -22.29 19.29 7.24
N VAL A 247 -21.14 18.95 7.81
CA VAL A 247 -21.06 18.12 9.03
C VAL A 247 -21.83 18.76 10.19
N LEU A 248 -21.69 20.07 10.40
CA LEU A 248 -22.44 20.78 11.43
C LEU A 248 -23.95 20.73 11.21
N LYS A 249 -24.40 20.82 9.94
CA LYS A 249 -25.82 20.73 9.56
C LYS A 249 -26.37 19.32 9.75
N GLU A 250 -25.60 18.29 9.40
CA GLU A 250 -26.04 16.90 9.44
C GLU A 250 -25.95 16.28 10.83
N GLN A 251 -24.92 16.62 11.61
CA GLN A 251 -24.58 15.96 12.88
C GLN A 251 -24.75 16.87 14.11
N GLY A 252 -25.07 18.15 13.89
CA GLY A 252 -25.23 19.15 14.94
C GLY A 252 -23.92 19.51 15.64
N ILE A 253 -23.99 20.39 16.64
CA ILE A 253 -22.82 20.95 17.33
C ILE A 253 -21.97 19.84 17.99
N ARG A 254 -22.61 18.86 18.63
CA ARG A 254 -21.91 17.78 19.32
C ARG A 254 -21.16 16.88 18.32
N GLY A 255 -21.81 16.48 17.23
CA GLY A 255 -21.17 15.69 16.18
C GLY A 255 -20.06 16.46 15.47
N PHE A 256 -20.22 17.77 15.26
CA PHE A 256 -19.17 18.62 14.70
C PHE A 256 -17.95 18.72 15.62
N TRP A 257 -18.12 18.78 16.94
CA TRP A 257 -16.99 18.74 17.88
C TRP A 257 -16.26 17.40 17.87
N ASP A 258 -16.98 16.29 17.72
CA ASP A 258 -16.38 14.96 17.59
C ASP A 258 -15.60 14.86 16.26
N TYR A 259 -16.19 15.32 15.15
CA TYR A 259 -15.52 15.44 13.85
C TYR A 259 -14.24 16.29 13.90
N LEU A 260 -14.30 17.51 14.47
CA LEU A 260 -13.10 18.36 14.57
C LEU A 260 -11.99 17.70 15.38
N ARG A 261 -12.35 16.95 16.43
CA ARG A 261 -11.38 16.22 17.26
C ARG A 261 -10.73 15.06 16.51
N GLU A 262 -11.47 14.35 15.68
CA GLU A 262 -11.00 13.19 14.89
C GLU A 262 -10.25 13.57 13.61
N GLU A 263 -10.59 14.68 12.97
CA GLU A 263 -9.82 15.19 11.83
C GLU A 263 -8.53 15.87 12.26
N SER A 264 -8.48 16.36 13.50
CA SER A 264 -7.29 16.98 14.07
C SER A 264 -6.42 16.02 14.88
N SER A 265 -6.83 14.78 15.11
CA SER A 265 -6.06 13.80 15.89
C SER A 265 -4.93 13.15 15.07
N THR A 266 -3.83 12.81 15.74
CA THR A 266 -2.78 11.96 15.15
C THR A 266 -3.31 10.54 15.14
N PHE A 267 -2.60 9.62 14.50
CA PHE A 267 -2.93 8.21 14.62
C PHE A 267 -3.00 7.76 16.09
N THR A 268 -1.99 8.11 16.91
CA THR A 268 -1.95 7.79 18.34
C THR A 268 -3.09 8.44 19.12
N ASP A 269 -3.42 9.71 18.86
CA ASP A 269 -4.57 10.39 19.50
C ASP A 269 -5.90 9.71 19.13
N SER A 270 -6.04 9.31 17.86
CA SER A 270 -7.25 8.66 17.33
C SER A 270 -7.42 7.27 17.93
N TYR A 271 -6.33 6.50 17.98
CA TYR A 271 -6.34 5.15 18.52
C TYR A 271 -6.54 5.15 20.04
N GLY A 272 -5.85 6.01 20.79
CA GLY A 272 -6.08 6.15 22.24
C GLY A 272 -7.51 6.61 22.59
N TYR A 273 -8.20 7.30 21.68
CA TYR A 273 -9.64 7.56 21.82
C TYR A 273 -10.50 6.33 21.50
N PHE A 274 -10.16 5.61 20.44
CA PHE A 274 -10.82 4.36 20.08
C PHE A 274 -10.73 3.33 21.21
N GLU A 275 -9.54 3.08 21.75
CA GLU A 275 -9.32 2.15 22.87
C GLU A 275 -10.20 2.51 24.05
N LYS A 276 -10.18 3.78 24.51
CA LYS A 276 -10.99 4.24 25.64
C LYS A 276 -12.49 4.06 25.44
N LYS A 277 -12.95 4.14 24.18
CA LYS A 277 -14.37 4.00 23.83
C LYS A 277 -14.79 2.55 23.72
N HIS A 278 -13.91 1.67 23.24
CA HIS A 278 -14.23 0.27 22.96
C HIS A 278 -13.88 -0.68 24.11
N ARG A 279 -13.00 -0.28 25.04
CA ARG A 279 -12.75 -1.01 26.28
C ARG A 279 -13.99 -1.08 27.16
N ALA A 280 -14.17 -2.18 27.87
CA ALA A 280 -15.25 -2.35 28.82
C ALA A 280 -15.13 -1.32 29.96
N SER A 281 -16.23 -0.59 30.21
CA SER A 281 -16.33 0.30 31.37
C SER A 281 -16.41 -0.51 32.66
N GLN A 282 -16.08 0.10 33.81
CA GLN A 282 -16.25 -0.53 35.13
C GLN A 282 -17.68 -1.01 35.41
N LYS A 283 -18.69 -0.33 34.84
CA LYS A 283 -20.09 -0.76 34.92
C LYS A 283 -20.32 -2.04 34.11
N GLU A 284 -19.70 -2.11 32.93
CA GLU A 284 -19.81 -3.25 32.02
C GLU A 284 -19.10 -4.48 32.60
N LEU A 285 -17.88 -4.34 33.10
CA LEU A 285 -17.14 -5.42 33.78
C LEU A 285 -17.95 -6.01 34.96
N LYS A 286 -18.62 -5.16 35.75
CA LYS A 286 -19.52 -5.61 36.83
C LYS A 286 -20.78 -6.32 36.34
N ARG A 287 -21.26 -6.02 35.14
CA ARG A 287 -22.38 -6.71 34.49
C ARG A 287 -21.92 -8.08 34.00
N GLN A 288 -20.81 -8.11 33.27
CA GLN A 288 -20.17 -9.32 32.75
C GLN A 288 -19.88 -10.33 33.87
N ALA A 289 -19.35 -9.88 35.00
CA ALA A 289 -19.06 -10.74 36.17
C ALA A 289 -20.29 -11.39 36.83
N LYS A 290 -21.51 -10.95 36.49
CA LYS A 290 -22.77 -11.55 36.97
C LYS A 290 -23.41 -12.46 35.94
N GLU A 291 -22.90 -12.47 34.71
CA GLU A 291 -23.45 -13.29 33.65
C GLU A 291 -23.03 -14.75 33.83
N VAL A 292 -23.97 -15.65 33.62
CA VAL A 292 -23.76 -17.09 33.79
C VAL A 292 -23.91 -17.74 32.43
N PHE A 293 -22.86 -18.43 31.99
CA PHE A 293 -22.83 -19.17 30.74
C PHE A 293 -23.22 -20.63 30.96
N SER A 294 -23.85 -21.26 29.97
CA SER A 294 -24.19 -22.69 29.99
C SER A 294 -23.97 -23.31 28.61
N PRO A 295 -22.96 -24.18 28.43
CA PRO A 295 -21.91 -24.52 29.40
C PRO A 295 -21.02 -23.30 29.73
N ALA A 296 -20.42 -23.29 30.92
CA ALA A 296 -19.43 -22.29 31.32
C ALA A 296 -18.03 -22.83 31.04
N PRO A 297 -17.39 -22.49 29.89
CA PRO A 297 -16.09 -23.06 29.53
C PRO A 297 -15.02 -22.70 30.58
N LEU A 298 -14.21 -23.67 30.97
CA LEU A 298 -12.98 -23.39 31.73
C LEU A 298 -11.87 -22.98 30.77
N PHE A 299 -11.29 -21.80 30.96
CA PHE A 299 -10.12 -21.37 30.19
C PHE A 299 -8.82 -21.68 30.93
N SER A 300 -7.88 -22.38 30.29
CA SER A 300 -6.51 -22.49 30.79
C SER A 300 -5.61 -21.54 30.01
N ILE A 301 -5.12 -20.49 30.67
CA ILE A 301 -4.14 -19.56 30.11
C ILE A 301 -2.77 -20.21 30.29
N VAL A 302 -2.07 -20.49 29.19
CA VAL A 302 -0.76 -21.15 29.21
C VAL A 302 0.32 -20.16 28.81
N VAL A 303 1.33 -20.03 29.67
CA VAL A 303 2.35 -18.98 29.56
C VAL A 303 3.74 -19.60 29.77
N PRO A 304 4.59 -19.64 28.74
CA PRO A 304 6.01 -19.91 28.92
C PRO A 304 6.67 -18.68 29.56
N VAL A 305 7.46 -18.87 30.62
CA VAL A 305 8.20 -17.81 31.30
C VAL A 305 9.70 -18.00 31.06
N TYR A 306 10.40 -16.94 30.66
CA TYR A 306 11.84 -16.99 30.43
C TYR A 306 12.47 -15.59 30.59
N HIS A 307 13.34 -15.42 31.59
CA HIS A 307 14.08 -14.16 31.82
C HIS A 307 13.15 -12.92 31.95
N THR A 308 11.91 -13.14 32.39
CA THR A 308 10.88 -12.11 32.43
C THR A 308 11.16 -11.08 33.53
N LYS A 309 11.01 -9.79 33.20
CA LYS A 309 11.07 -8.73 34.23
C LYS A 309 9.94 -8.94 35.25
N PRO A 310 10.21 -8.91 36.57
CA PRO A 310 9.17 -9.15 37.60
C PRO A 310 7.95 -8.24 37.49
N ARG A 311 8.15 -6.99 37.01
CA ARG A 311 7.06 -6.04 36.74
C ARG A 311 6.10 -6.59 35.68
N TYR A 312 6.60 -7.08 34.55
CA TYR A 312 5.75 -7.53 33.45
C TYR A 312 4.98 -8.80 33.81
N LEU A 313 5.63 -9.77 34.45
CA LEU A 313 4.94 -10.98 34.94
C LEU A 313 3.83 -10.62 35.93
N LYS A 314 4.07 -9.64 36.81
CA LYS A 314 3.04 -9.13 37.73
C LYS A 314 1.87 -8.49 36.98
N GLU A 315 2.14 -7.67 35.97
CA GLU A 315 1.09 -7.02 35.17
C GLU A 315 0.25 -8.06 34.39
N LEU A 316 0.88 -9.08 33.80
CA LEU A 316 0.18 -10.21 33.17
C LEU A 316 -0.75 -10.92 34.16
N VAL A 317 -0.21 -11.38 35.31
CA VAL A 317 -1.00 -12.10 36.32
C VAL A 317 -2.17 -11.25 36.80
N GLU A 318 -1.97 -9.95 37.03
CA GLU A 318 -3.04 -9.04 37.42
C GLU A 318 -4.09 -8.86 36.31
N SER A 319 -3.69 -8.80 35.04
CA SER A 319 -4.64 -8.73 33.92
C SER A 319 -5.53 -9.97 33.83
N VAL A 320 -5.02 -11.15 34.19
CA VAL A 320 -5.79 -12.41 34.27
C VAL A 320 -6.67 -12.44 35.52
N ARG A 321 -6.15 -12.04 36.69
CA ARG A 321 -6.93 -12.04 37.95
C ARG A 321 -8.12 -11.09 37.90
N GLN A 322 -8.01 -10.00 37.14
CA GLN A 322 -9.03 -8.96 37.01
C GLN A 322 -10.03 -9.23 35.88
N GLN A 323 -9.96 -10.38 35.21
CA GLN A 323 -10.92 -10.77 34.18
C GLN A 323 -12.36 -10.77 34.74
N SER A 324 -13.29 -10.24 33.96
CA SER A 324 -14.71 -10.20 34.34
C SER A 324 -15.36 -11.60 34.32
N TYR A 325 -14.83 -12.54 33.54
CA TYR A 325 -15.23 -13.94 33.57
C TYR A 325 -14.37 -14.73 34.57
N GLY A 326 -15.00 -15.51 35.46
CA GLY A 326 -14.32 -16.10 36.63
C GLY A 326 -13.82 -17.54 36.49
N ASN A 327 -14.25 -18.29 35.46
CA ASN A 327 -13.92 -19.71 35.30
C ASN A 327 -12.65 -19.91 34.47
N TRP A 328 -11.50 -19.71 35.10
CA TRP A 328 -10.19 -19.81 34.46
C TRP A 328 -9.13 -20.39 35.40
N GLU A 329 -8.03 -20.83 34.82
CA GLU A 329 -6.76 -21.10 35.51
C GLU A 329 -5.58 -20.56 34.69
N LEU A 330 -4.50 -20.20 35.37
CA LEU A 330 -3.27 -19.66 34.79
C LEU A 330 -2.14 -20.64 35.05
N CYS A 331 -1.52 -21.15 33.99
CA CYS A 331 -0.46 -22.15 34.02
C CYS A 331 0.85 -21.49 33.55
N LEU A 332 1.76 -21.24 34.50
CA LEU A 332 3.06 -20.60 34.27
C LEU A 332 4.17 -21.66 34.30
N ALA A 333 4.88 -21.84 33.19
CA ALA A 333 6.02 -22.76 33.13
C ALA A 333 7.32 -21.99 32.88
N ASP A 334 8.19 -21.97 33.89
CA ASP A 334 9.38 -21.12 33.92
C ASP A 334 10.64 -21.88 33.53
N GLY A 335 11.15 -21.58 32.33
CA GLY A 335 12.40 -22.11 31.79
C GLY A 335 13.63 -21.25 32.14
N SER A 336 13.53 -20.30 33.06
CA SER A 336 14.64 -19.45 33.48
C SER A 336 15.71 -20.24 34.24
N ARG A 337 16.93 -19.68 34.34
CA ARG A 337 18.07 -20.33 35.02
C ARG A 337 17.92 -20.43 36.55
N GLU A 338 17.04 -19.63 37.12
CA GLU A 338 16.81 -19.52 38.56
C GLU A 338 15.32 -19.31 38.86
N ASP A 339 14.87 -19.80 40.01
CA ASP A 339 13.46 -19.76 40.46
C ASP A 339 13.14 -18.44 41.20
N SER A 340 13.77 -17.34 40.82
CA SER A 340 13.58 -16.04 41.48
C SER A 340 12.15 -15.48 41.25
N LEU A 341 11.55 -15.80 40.10
CA LEU A 341 10.15 -15.46 39.79
C LEU A 341 9.15 -16.37 40.52
N GLY A 342 9.49 -17.63 40.80
CA GLY A 342 8.60 -18.51 41.55
C GLY A 342 8.38 -18.10 42.99
N GLU A 343 9.40 -17.51 43.65
CA GLU A 343 9.22 -16.89 44.97
C GLU A 343 8.21 -15.73 44.91
N LEU A 344 8.31 -14.90 43.89
CA LEU A 344 7.37 -13.80 43.66
C LEU A 344 5.93 -14.31 43.42
N ILE A 345 5.76 -15.34 42.60
CA ILE A 345 4.44 -15.92 42.33
C ILE A 345 3.86 -16.58 43.58
N ARG A 346 4.62 -17.44 44.27
CA ARG A 346 4.16 -18.12 45.49
C ARG A 346 3.85 -17.13 46.60
N GLY A 347 4.68 -16.10 46.77
CA GLY A 347 4.49 -15.07 47.81
C GLY A 347 3.28 -14.18 47.59
N ASN A 348 3.02 -13.75 46.34
CA ASN A 348 1.94 -12.80 46.04
C ASN A 348 0.61 -13.49 45.68
N TYR A 349 0.67 -14.70 45.11
CA TYR A 349 -0.48 -15.35 44.46
C TYR A 349 -0.72 -16.79 44.90
N GLY A 350 0.13 -17.39 45.74
CA GLY A 350 0.02 -18.81 46.11
C GLY A 350 -1.27 -19.21 46.86
N ALA A 351 -2.07 -18.24 47.30
CA ALA A 351 -3.40 -18.49 47.88
C ALA A 351 -4.52 -18.69 46.83
N ASP A 352 -4.30 -18.30 45.57
CA ASP A 352 -5.25 -18.49 44.49
C ASP A 352 -4.92 -19.80 43.75
N GLU A 353 -5.67 -20.87 44.06
CA GLU A 353 -5.42 -22.22 43.51
C GLU A 353 -5.59 -22.31 41.98
N ARG A 354 -6.16 -21.27 41.35
CA ARG A 354 -6.26 -21.15 39.89
C ARG A 354 -4.91 -20.78 39.26
N ILE A 355 -3.95 -20.27 40.02
CA ILE A 355 -2.62 -19.90 39.52
C ILE A 355 -1.65 -21.05 39.84
N ARG A 356 -1.19 -21.71 38.78
CA ARG A 356 -0.23 -22.82 38.83
C ARG A 356 1.11 -22.34 38.30
N TYR A 357 2.18 -22.68 39.01
CA TYR A 357 3.54 -22.34 38.62
C TYR A 357 4.42 -23.58 38.70
N GLU A 358 5.15 -23.84 37.63
CA GLU A 358 6.16 -24.90 37.55
C GLU A 358 7.50 -24.30 37.13
N TYR A 359 8.52 -24.53 37.95
CA TYR A 359 9.91 -24.23 37.60
C TYR A 359 10.51 -25.42 36.84
N LEU A 360 10.96 -25.19 35.61
CA LEU A 360 11.53 -26.20 34.73
C LEU A 360 13.02 -26.34 35.00
N LYS A 361 13.46 -27.56 35.34
CA LYS A 361 14.89 -27.85 35.59
C LYS A 361 15.78 -27.65 34.37
N THR A 362 15.20 -27.61 33.17
CA THR A 362 15.92 -27.47 31.92
C THR A 362 15.07 -26.66 30.95
N ASN A 363 15.64 -25.59 30.38
CA ASN A 363 15.00 -24.85 29.32
C ASN A 363 14.97 -25.70 28.05
N THR A 364 13.77 -25.94 27.50
CA THR A 364 13.57 -26.77 26.31
C THR A 364 13.12 -25.97 25.08
N GLY A 365 13.30 -24.66 25.12
CA GLY A 365 12.86 -23.74 24.07
C GLY A 365 11.41 -23.28 24.28
N ILE A 366 10.93 -22.39 23.40
CA ILE A 366 9.62 -21.75 23.58
C ILE A 366 8.51 -22.80 23.49
N ALA A 367 8.55 -23.69 22.50
CA ALA A 367 7.57 -24.77 22.37
C ALA A 367 7.59 -25.70 23.59
N GLY A 368 8.77 -26.12 24.05
CA GLY A 368 8.89 -27.04 25.17
C GLY A 368 8.38 -26.45 26.49
N ASN A 369 8.71 -25.19 26.76
CA ASN A 369 8.22 -24.49 27.95
C ASN A 369 6.69 -24.25 27.86
N THR A 370 6.17 -23.92 26.67
CA THR A 370 4.72 -23.82 26.45
C THR A 370 4.03 -25.15 26.69
N ASN A 371 4.61 -26.26 26.22
CA ASN A 371 4.06 -27.60 26.42
C ASN A 371 4.06 -28.02 27.89
N ALA A 372 5.05 -27.60 28.68
CA ALA A 372 5.01 -27.79 30.14
C ALA A 372 3.82 -27.06 30.78
N ALA A 373 3.50 -25.84 30.32
CA ALA A 373 2.28 -25.15 30.74
C ALA A 373 1.00 -25.86 30.27
N LEU A 374 0.97 -26.40 29.04
CA LEU A 374 -0.14 -27.23 28.53
C LEU A 374 -0.39 -28.47 29.41
N ASN A 375 0.67 -29.12 29.91
CA ASN A 375 0.54 -30.30 30.76
C ASN A 375 -0.15 -30.01 32.10
N MET A 376 -0.11 -28.76 32.59
CA MET A 376 -0.85 -28.34 33.77
C MET A 376 -2.33 -28.00 33.50
N ALA A 377 -2.67 -27.71 32.23
CA ALA A 377 -3.96 -27.18 31.83
C ALA A 377 -5.08 -28.23 31.84
N LYS A 378 -6.22 -27.87 32.43
CA LYS A 378 -7.46 -28.67 32.60
C LYS A 378 -8.69 -28.08 31.91
N GLY A 379 -8.59 -26.86 31.37
CA GLY A 379 -9.68 -26.12 30.75
C GLY A 379 -10.17 -26.70 29.44
N ASP A 380 -11.44 -26.46 29.13
CA ASP A 380 -12.09 -26.83 27.87
C ASP A 380 -11.46 -26.13 26.67
N TYR A 381 -10.93 -24.93 26.90
CA TYR A 381 -10.24 -24.09 25.93
C TYR A 381 -8.88 -23.64 26.48
N ILE A 382 -7.87 -23.68 25.63
CA ILE A 382 -6.50 -23.29 25.90
C ILE A 382 -6.28 -21.90 25.31
N VAL A 383 -5.82 -20.96 26.14
CA VAL A 383 -5.54 -19.57 25.77
C VAL A 383 -4.03 -19.36 25.80
N PHE A 384 -3.43 -19.05 24.65
CA PHE A 384 -1.98 -18.82 24.54
C PHE A 384 -1.65 -17.36 24.82
N ALA A 385 -0.74 -17.09 25.76
CA ALA A 385 -0.30 -15.73 26.10
C ALA A 385 1.18 -15.71 26.48
N ASP A 386 1.84 -14.59 26.24
CA ASP A 386 3.25 -14.39 26.56
C ASP A 386 3.42 -13.72 27.92
N HIS A 387 4.57 -13.98 28.56
CA HIS A 387 4.83 -13.67 29.97
C HIS A 387 4.91 -12.17 30.29
N ASP A 388 5.00 -11.32 29.27
CA ASP A 388 5.22 -9.88 29.34
C ASP A 388 4.07 -9.03 28.76
N ASP A 389 3.04 -9.69 28.25
CA ASP A 389 1.88 -9.08 27.63
C ASP A 389 0.68 -8.93 28.58
N LEU A 390 -0.40 -8.30 28.11
CA LEU A 390 -1.62 -8.09 28.90
C LEU A 390 -2.86 -8.55 28.13
N LEU A 391 -3.83 -9.07 28.89
CA LEU A 391 -5.18 -9.31 28.37
C LEU A 391 -6.09 -8.11 28.68
N ALA A 392 -6.98 -7.77 27.76
CA ALA A 392 -8.09 -6.86 28.07
C ALA A 392 -8.98 -7.48 29.16
N LEU A 393 -9.54 -6.67 30.07
CA LEU A 393 -10.26 -7.17 31.26
C LEU A 393 -11.56 -7.93 30.93
N GLU A 394 -12.09 -7.73 29.73
CA GLU A 394 -13.24 -8.41 29.16
C GLU A 394 -12.89 -9.62 28.29
N ALA A 395 -11.60 -9.92 28.08
CA ALA A 395 -11.16 -10.92 27.09
C ALA A 395 -11.82 -12.28 27.29
N LEU A 396 -11.73 -12.87 28.49
CA LEU A 396 -12.32 -14.18 28.76
C LEU A 396 -13.86 -14.19 28.71
N TYR A 397 -14.50 -13.05 29.01
CA TYR A 397 -15.95 -12.91 28.86
C TYR A 397 -16.36 -12.91 27.38
N GLU A 398 -15.63 -12.19 26.53
CA GLU A 398 -15.90 -12.14 25.08
C GLU A 398 -15.67 -13.52 24.43
N LEU A 399 -14.65 -14.27 24.87
CA LEU A 399 -14.45 -15.66 24.46
C LEU A 399 -15.63 -16.55 24.85
N ALA A 400 -16.09 -16.48 26.13
CA ALA A 400 -17.25 -17.25 26.59
C ALA A 400 -18.53 -16.87 25.82
N LEU A 401 -18.71 -15.59 25.52
CA LEU A 401 -19.83 -15.09 24.72
C LEU A 401 -19.80 -15.61 23.28
N ALA A 402 -18.63 -15.62 22.64
CA ALA A 402 -18.46 -16.17 21.29
C ALA A 402 -18.80 -17.66 21.27
N ILE A 403 -18.27 -18.45 22.22
CA ILE A 403 -18.54 -19.89 22.35
C ILE A 403 -20.02 -20.15 22.65
N SER A 404 -20.66 -19.34 23.49
CA SER A 404 -22.10 -19.47 23.79
C SER A 404 -22.98 -19.24 22.57
N ARG A 405 -22.58 -18.30 21.69
CA ARG A 405 -23.28 -18.03 20.42
C ARG A 405 -23.04 -19.10 19.35
N ALA A 406 -21.87 -19.72 19.37
CA ALA A 406 -21.44 -20.73 18.39
C ALA A 406 -20.69 -21.88 19.11
N PRO A 407 -21.39 -22.81 19.79
CA PRO A 407 -20.78 -23.87 20.63
C PRO A 407 -19.84 -24.83 19.88
N GLU A 408 -19.96 -24.88 18.57
CA GLU A 408 -19.11 -25.65 17.68
C GLU A 408 -17.71 -25.06 17.49
N THR A 409 -17.48 -23.80 17.86
CA THR A 409 -16.21 -23.09 17.66
C THR A 409 -15.04 -23.83 18.31
N GLU A 410 -13.99 -24.09 17.54
CA GLU A 410 -12.81 -24.84 17.96
C GLU A 410 -11.52 -24.01 18.00
N LEU A 411 -11.44 -22.94 17.19
CA LEU A 411 -10.31 -22.00 17.17
C LEU A 411 -10.87 -20.57 17.22
N ILE A 412 -10.34 -19.75 18.12
CA ILE A 412 -10.70 -18.33 18.24
C ILE A 412 -9.44 -17.49 18.15
N TYR A 413 -9.54 -16.37 17.44
CA TYR A 413 -8.53 -15.32 17.51
C TYR A 413 -9.17 -13.93 17.60
N THR A 414 -8.39 -12.96 18.04
CA THR A 414 -8.86 -11.59 18.31
C THR A 414 -7.98 -10.57 17.60
N ASP A 415 -8.48 -9.33 17.48
CA ASP A 415 -7.60 -8.20 17.23
C ASP A 415 -6.65 -7.99 18.43
N GLU A 416 -5.54 -7.32 18.17
CA GLU A 416 -4.49 -7.01 19.15
C GLU A 416 -3.96 -5.60 18.91
N ASP A 417 -3.21 -5.07 19.87
CA ASP A 417 -2.40 -3.87 19.66
C ASP A 417 -1.01 -3.99 20.26
N LEU A 418 -0.14 -3.06 19.87
CA LEU A 418 1.14 -2.86 20.50
C LEU A 418 1.02 -1.86 21.65
N ILE A 419 1.57 -2.22 22.81
CA ILE A 419 1.80 -1.31 23.93
C ILE A 419 3.29 -1.01 24.11
N ASP A 420 3.60 0.21 24.53
CA ASP A 420 4.96 0.59 24.91
C ASP A 420 5.34 0.10 26.33
N GLU A 421 6.56 0.40 26.79
CA GLU A 421 7.05 0.01 28.13
C GLU A 421 6.26 0.68 29.28
N ASP A 422 5.55 1.77 28.99
CA ASP A 422 4.69 2.49 29.91
C ASP A 422 3.24 1.95 29.89
N GLY A 423 2.93 1.04 28.97
CA GLY A 423 1.60 0.44 28.81
C GLY A 423 0.62 1.30 28.01
N ASN A 424 1.09 2.28 27.24
CA ASN A 424 0.23 3.04 26.33
C ASN A 424 0.02 2.26 25.03
N CYS A 425 -1.23 2.17 24.57
CA CYS A 425 -1.60 1.55 23.30
C CYS A 425 -1.16 2.43 22.12
N VAL A 426 -0.35 1.88 21.21
CA VAL A 426 0.31 2.64 20.14
C VAL A 426 -0.18 2.23 18.75
N TYR A 427 -0.34 0.93 18.48
CA TYR A 427 -0.61 0.45 17.13
C TYR A 427 -1.57 -0.76 17.10
N PRO A 428 -2.80 -0.63 16.59
CA PRO A 428 -3.73 -1.74 16.44
C PRO A 428 -3.43 -2.60 15.20
N HIS A 429 -3.59 -3.91 15.37
CA HIS A 429 -3.70 -4.89 14.30
C HIS A 429 -5.16 -5.35 14.20
N PHE A 430 -5.90 -4.69 13.31
CA PHE A 430 -7.28 -5.04 12.96
C PHE A 430 -7.27 -6.09 11.85
N LYS A 431 -7.55 -7.32 12.23
CA LYS A 431 -7.44 -8.52 11.40
C LYS A 431 -8.75 -8.76 10.63
N PRO A 432 -8.70 -9.32 9.41
CA PRO A 432 -9.91 -9.83 8.76
C PRO A 432 -10.44 -11.06 9.51
N ASP A 433 -11.65 -11.50 9.16
CA ASP A 433 -12.08 -12.87 9.45
C ASP A 433 -11.16 -13.88 8.73
N PHE A 434 -11.36 -15.18 9.00
CA PHE A 434 -10.41 -16.22 8.63
C PHE A 434 -10.08 -16.19 7.12
N ASN A 435 -8.78 -16.09 6.82
CA ASN A 435 -8.21 -15.90 5.50
C ASN A 435 -6.99 -16.80 5.35
N LEU A 436 -7.18 -17.94 4.70
CA LEU A 436 -6.16 -18.99 4.67
C LEU A 436 -4.96 -18.57 3.82
N ASP A 437 -5.20 -17.85 2.73
CA ASP A 437 -4.10 -17.42 1.86
C ASP A 437 -3.29 -16.28 2.46
N LEU A 438 -3.92 -15.38 3.23
CA LEU A 438 -3.18 -14.41 4.05
C LEU A 438 -2.39 -15.12 5.15
N LEU A 439 -2.99 -16.11 5.83
CA LEU A 439 -2.29 -16.92 6.82
C LEU A 439 -1.07 -17.63 6.22
N ARG A 440 -1.15 -18.06 4.95
CA ARG A 440 -0.03 -18.70 4.22
C ARG A 440 1.08 -17.74 3.78
N CYS A 441 0.86 -16.44 3.93
CA CYS A 441 1.86 -15.40 3.68
C CYS A 441 2.42 -14.80 4.98
N ILE A 442 1.61 -14.68 6.03
CA ILE A 442 2.00 -14.09 7.31
C ILE A 442 1.15 -14.69 8.42
N ASN A 443 1.73 -14.97 9.58
CA ASN A 443 0.97 -15.35 10.78
C ASN A 443 0.19 -14.15 11.33
N TYR A 444 -0.88 -13.72 10.63
CA TYR A 444 -1.69 -12.58 11.06
C TYR A 444 -2.62 -12.90 12.24
N ILE A 445 -2.82 -14.20 12.56
CA ILE A 445 -3.64 -14.63 13.71
C ILE A 445 -2.92 -14.32 15.02
N CYS A 446 -1.65 -14.71 15.15
CA CYS A 446 -0.76 -14.34 16.26
C CYS A 446 -1.46 -14.41 17.63
N HIS A 447 -1.66 -13.28 18.33
CA HIS A 447 -2.31 -13.22 19.64
C HIS A 447 -3.69 -12.52 19.56
N LEU A 448 -4.65 -12.75 20.44
CA LEU A 448 -4.79 -13.88 21.34
C LEU A 448 -5.31 -15.08 20.57
N THR A 449 -4.58 -16.19 20.55
CA THR A 449 -5.05 -17.46 19.96
C THR A 449 -5.63 -18.36 21.05
N VAL A 450 -6.81 -18.93 20.80
CA VAL A 450 -7.53 -19.82 21.73
C VAL A 450 -7.98 -21.09 21.01
N VAL A 451 -7.64 -22.25 21.55
CA VAL A 451 -7.92 -23.55 20.93
C VAL A 451 -8.72 -24.44 21.88
N LYS A 452 -9.79 -25.06 21.37
CA LYS A 452 -10.55 -26.07 22.09
C LYS A 452 -9.67 -27.27 22.38
N ARG A 453 -9.72 -27.81 23.60
CA ARG A 453 -8.91 -28.96 24.02
C ARG A 453 -8.98 -30.12 23.05
N THR A 454 -10.18 -30.46 22.56
CA THR A 454 -10.37 -31.56 21.60
C THR A 454 -9.72 -31.30 20.25
N LEU A 455 -9.50 -30.05 19.85
CA LEU A 455 -8.72 -29.73 18.65
C LEU A 455 -7.23 -29.85 18.93
N LEU A 456 -6.74 -29.35 20.08
CA LEU A 456 -5.36 -29.54 20.53
C LEU A 456 -4.98 -31.03 20.57
N GLU A 457 -5.85 -31.89 21.09
CA GLU A 457 -5.64 -33.34 21.16
C GLU A 457 -5.51 -34.00 19.78
N ARG A 458 -6.26 -33.52 18.77
CA ARG A 458 -6.16 -34.01 17.38
C ARG A 458 -4.88 -33.52 16.69
N VAL A 459 -4.50 -32.27 16.95
CA VAL A 459 -3.40 -31.57 16.28
C VAL A 459 -2.04 -31.90 16.90
N GLY A 460 -2.01 -32.18 18.19
CA GLY A 460 -0.81 -32.34 19.00
C GLY A 460 -0.20 -31.00 19.44
N GLU A 461 0.73 -31.09 20.39
CA GLU A 461 1.40 -29.95 21.04
C GLU A 461 2.28 -29.09 20.08
N LEU A 462 2.90 -28.05 20.62
CA LEU A 462 3.86 -27.23 19.88
C LEU A 462 5.14 -28.03 19.61
N ARG A 463 5.77 -27.78 18.47
CA ARG A 463 6.92 -28.56 17.98
C ARG A 463 8.19 -27.70 18.01
N SER A 464 9.15 -28.04 18.88
CA SER A 464 10.41 -27.29 19.10
C SER A 464 11.30 -27.13 17.86
N LYS A 465 11.13 -28.00 16.85
CA LYS A 465 11.83 -27.86 15.55
C LYS A 465 11.43 -26.61 14.75
N PHE A 466 10.45 -25.83 15.24
CA PHE A 466 10.00 -24.55 14.72
C PHE A 466 10.03 -23.45 15.78
N ASP A 467 10.80 -23.58 16.86
CA ASP A 467 11.00 -22.44 17.76
C ASP A 467 11.34 -21.16 16.96
N GLY A 468 10.78 -20.01 17.35
CA GLY A 468 10.75 -18.77 16.56
C GLY A 468 9.53 -18.62 15.62
N ALA A 469 8.83 -19.71 15.29
CA ALA A 469 7.57 -19.74 14.53
C ALA A 469 6.67 -20.92 14.94
N GLN A 470 6.79 -21.36 16.19
CA GLN A 470 6.13 -22.56 16.72
C GLN A 470 4.61 -22.40 16.80
N ASP A 471 4.17 -21.17 17.06
CA ASP A 471 2.79 -20.72 17.02
C ASP A 471 2.24 -20.79 15.59
N TYR A 472 3.00 -20.35 14.60
CA TYR A 472 2.60 -20.39 13.20
C TYR A 472 2.43 -21.82 12.71
N ASP A 473 3.38 -22.71 13.03
CA ASP A 473 3.24 -24.15 12.78
C ASP A 473 1.97 -24.74 13.42
N PHE A 474 1.73 -24.42 14.69
CA PHE A 474 0.60 -24.93 15.44
C PHE A 474 -0.73 -24.45 14.84
N ILE A 475 -0.84 -23.17 14.52
CA ILE A 475 -2.03 -22.57 13.88
C ILE A 475 -2.28 -23.21 12.52
N LEU A 476 -1.25 -23.38 11.68
CA LEU A 476 -1.37 -24.05 10.38
C LEU A 476 -1.93 -25.48 10.53
N ARG A 477 -1.45 -26.24 11.52
CA ARG A 477 -2.01 -27.58 11.81
C ARG A 477 -3.44 -27.53 12.36
N CYS A 478 -3.80 -26.50 13.12
CA CYS A 478 -5.17 -26.34 13.62
C CYS A 478 -6.16 -26.12 12.47
N VAL A 479 -5.85 -25.21 11.54
CA VAL A 479 -6.73 -24.89 10.41
C VAL A 479 -6.79 -26.00 9.36
N GLU A 480 -5.84 -26.94 9.37
CA GLU A 480 -5.93 -28.19 8.61
C GLU A 480 -7.00 -29.17 9.17
N GLN A 481 -7.41 -29.00 10.44
CA GLN A 481 -8.27 -29.94 11.17
C GLN A 481 -9.64 -29.37 11.55
N THR A 482 -9.91 -28.08 11.25
CA THR A 482 -11.19 -27.44 11.52
C THR A 482 -11.44 -26.25 10.61
N ASP A 483 -12.70 -26.02 10.28
CA ASP A 483 -13.26 -24.82 9.66
C ASP A 483 -14.06 -23.96 10.66
N LYS A 484 -14.17 -24.41 11.92
CA LYS A 484 -14.97 -23.78 12.99
C LYS A 484 -14.16 -22.71 13.71
N ILE A 485 -13.76 -21.70 12.95
CA ILE A 485 -12.86 -20.62 13.35
C ILE A 485 -13.67 -19.36 13.60
N CYS A 486 -13.50 -18.75 14.77
CA CYS A 486 -14.16 -17.51 15.14
C CYS A 486 -13.14 -16.38 15.29
N HIS A 487 -13.38 -15.27 14.59
CA HIS A 487 -12.69 -14.03 14.82
C HIS A 487 -13.54 -13.12 15.70
N ILE A 488 -12.96 -12.56 16.76
CA ILE A 488 -13.57 -11.50 17.56
C ILE A 488 -12.88 -10.18 17.19
N PRO A 489 -13.54 -9.25 16.46
CA PRO A 489 -12.96 -8.00 16.00
C PRO A 489 -12.89 -6.94 17.12
N LYS A 490 -12.27 -7.31 18.23
CA LYS A 490 -12.00 -6.51 19.43
C LYS A 490 -10.55 -6.71 19.82
N VAL A 491 -9.90 -5.61 20.22
CA VAL A 491 -8.56 -5.65 20.78
C VAL A 491 -8.64 -6.26 22.18
N LEU A 492 -8.33 -7.55 22.29
CA LEU A 492 -8.40 -8.32 23.53
C LEU A 492 -7.02 -8.76 24.06
N TYR A 493 -5.97 -8.43 23.30
CA TYR A 493 -4.57 -8.69 23.61
C TYR A 493 -3.75 -7.43 23.40
N HIS A 494 -2.84 -7.16 24.33
CA HIS A 494 -1.92 -6.03 24.30
C HIS A 494 -0.49 -6.55 24.30
N TRP A 495 0.15 -6.50 23.14
CA TRP A 495 1.50 -7.01 22.90
C TRP A 495 2.55 -5.94 23.20
N ARG A 496 3.45 -6.22 24.13
CA ARG A 496 4.47 -5.29 24.57
C ARG A 496 5.67 -5.25 23.64
N SER A 497 6.01 -4.04 23.20
CA SER A 497 7.20 -3.80 22.38
C SER A 497 8.37 -3.28 23.24
N HIS A 498 9.46 -4.06 23.35
CA HIS A 498 10.73 -3.65 23.98
C HIS A 498 11.97 -4.23 23.27
N GLU A 499 13.18 -3.74 23.56
CA GLU A 499 14.42 -4.08 22.84
C GLU A 499 14.75 -5.59 22.82
N GLU A 500 14.46 -6.30 23.91
CA GLU A 500 14.65 -7.76 24.03
C GLU A 500 13.50 -8.59 23.41
N SER A 501 12.43 -7.96 22.93
CA SER A 501 11.34 -8.64 22.22
C SER A 501 11.80 -9.06 20.82
N THR A 502 11.17 -10.09 20.25
CA THR A 502 11.39 -10.49 18.84
C THR A 502 11.17 -9.31 17.86
N ALA A 503 10.39 -8.30 18.26
CA ALA A 503 10.24 -7.04 17.53
C ALA A 503 11.56 -6.23 17.41
N GLY A 504 12.44 -6.29 18.42
CA GLY A 504 13.63 -5.43 18.57
C GLY A 504 14.93 -5.97 17.96
N ASN A 505 15.28 -7.25 18.18
CA ASN A 505 16.63 -7.77 17.87
C ASN A 505 16.82 -8.23 16.40
N GLN A 506 17.96 -7.93 15.77
CA GLN A 506 18.27 -8.28 14.37
C GLN A 506 18.66 -9.76 14.16
N GLU A 507 19.34 -10.41 15.11
CA GLU A 507 19.79 -11.82 14.98
C GLU A 507 18.64 -12.82 15.19
N SER A 508 17.72 -12.51 16.11
CA SER A 508 16.50 -13.29 16.34
C SER A 508 15.58 -13.32 15.12
N LYS A 509 15.71 -12.36 14.20
CA LYS A 509 14.83 -12.24 13.02
C LYS A 509 15.09 -13.31 11.97
N GLN A 510 16.34 -13.68 11.69
CA GLN A 510 16.64 -14.65 10.62
C GLN A 510 16.20 -16.08 10.99
N TYR A 511 16.46 -16.49 12.23
CA TYR A 511 16.04 -17.80 12.73
C TYR A 511 14.51 -17.98 12.67
N ALA A 512 13.75 -16.96 13.08
CA ALA A 512 12.28 -16.97 13.01
C ALA A 512 11.76 -17.02 11.55
N ILE A 513 12.43 -16.31 10.62
CA ILE A 513 12.12 -16.38 9.19
C ILE A 513 12.30 -17.80 8.64
N ASP A 514 13.41 -18.45 8.97
CA ASP A 514 13.69 -19.81 8.49
C ASP A 514 12.72 -20.83 9.08
N ALA A 515 12.39 -20.69 10.37
CA ALA A 515 11.41 -21.53 11.05
C ALA A 515 10.01 -21.39 10.43
N GLY A 516 9.56 -20.17 10.12
CA GLY A 516 8.25 -19.94 9.49
C GLY A 516 8.19 -20.45 8.06
N LYS A 517 9.25 -20.27 7.26
CA LYS A 517 9.37 -20.89 5.93
C LYS A 517 9.25 -22.42 6.02
N LYS A 518 9.93 -23.03 7.00
CA LYS A 518 9.85 -24.48 7.22
C LYS A 518 8.45 -24.93 7.64
N ALA A 519 7.76 -24.16 8.49
CA ALA A 519 6.39 -24.44 8.91
C ALA A 519 5.42 -24.45 7.71
N LEU A 520 5.53 -23.47 6.82
CA LEU A 520 4.76 -23.41 5.56
C LEU A 520 5.05 -24.59 4.63
N MET A 521 6.32 -24.92 4.42
CA MET A 521 6.69 -26.06 3.57
C MET A 521 6.13 -27.39 4.11
N GLU A 522 6.15 -27.60 5.44
CA GLU A 522 5.52 -28.78 6.04
C GLU A 522 3.99 -28.73 5.98
N HIS A 523 3.36 -27.56 6.07
CA HIS A 523 1.92 -27.38 5.85
C HIS A 523 1.51 -27.82 4.44
N TYR A 524 2.21 -27.33 3.41
CA TYR A 524 1.93 -27.74 2.03
C TYR A 524 2.15 -29.23 1.80
N THR A 525 3.21 -29.80 2.40
CA THR A 525 3.47 -31.25 2.34
C THR A 525 2.32 -32.06 2.93
N ARG A 526 1.75 -31.65 4.08
CA ARG A 526 0.60 -32.33 4.71
C ARG A 526 -0.67 -32.26 3.87
N LEU A 527 -0.85 -31.15 3.16
CA LEU A 527 -1.99 -30.96 2.25
C LEU A 527 -1.79 -31.57 0.86
N GLY A 528 -0.61 -32.12 0.56
CA GLY A 528 -0.27 -32.63 -0.78
C GLY A 528 -0.16 -31.54 -1.84
N LEU A 529 0.07 -30.28 -1.45
CA LEU A 529 0.22 -29.15 -2.35
C LEU A 529 1.69 -28.97 -2.74
N GLN A 530 1.95 -28.82 -4.04
CA GLN A 530 3.28 -28.49 -4.54
C GLN A 530 3.44 -26.97 -4.57
N ALA A 531 4.32 -26.44 -3.73
CA ALA A 531 4.56 -25.01 -3.61
C ALA A 531 6.02 -24.69 -3.29
N GLU A 532 6.44 -23.51 -3.71
CA GLU A 532 7.70 -22.87 -3.31
C GLU A 532 7.40 -21.71 -2.38
N VAL A 533 8.23 -21.55 -1.35
CA VAL A 533 8.11 -20.46 -0.36
C VAL A 533 9.36 -19.58 -0.38
N GLU A 534 9.15 -18.29 -0.59
CA GLU A 534 10.19 -17.28 -0.62
C GLU A 534 10.00 -16.25 0.49
N PHE A 535 11.09 -15.73 1.04
CA PHE A 535 11.04 -14.58 1.93
C PHE A 535 10.92 -13.29 1.12
N THR A 536 9.98 -12.42 1.47
CA THR A 536 9.68 -11.20 0.69
C THR A 536 10.65 -10.05 0.95
N GLY A 537 11.52 -10.16 1.95
CA GLY A 537 12.31 -9.04 2.48
C GLY A 537 11.60 -8.25 3.59
N LEU A 538 10.31 -8.51 3.83
CA LEU A 538 9.56 -7.97 4.97
C LEU A 538 9.54 -9.01 6.09
N PHE A 539 9.91 -8.59 7.30
CA PHE A 539 9.99 -9.48 8.46
C PHE A 539 8.74 -10.36 8.58
N ILE A 540 8.94 -11.68 8.66
CA ILE A 540 7.92 -12.74 8.77
C ILE A 540 6.81 -12.73 7.69
N VAL A 541 7.07 -12.12 6.52
CA VAL A 541 6.18 -12.21 5.35
C VAL A 541 6.81 -13.07 4.26
N TYR A 542 6.06 -14.07 3.84
CA TYR A 542 6.43 -15.06 2.85
C TYR A 542 5.57 -14.92 1.60
N ARG A 543 6.14 -15.32 0.48
CA ARG A 543 5.47 -15.48 -0.80
C ARG A 543 5.35 -16.96 -1.10
N THR A 544 4.14 -17.40 -1.38
CA THR A 544 3.86 -18.75 -1.84
C THR A 544 3.65 -18.74 -3.35
N LYS A 545 4.38 -19.60 -4.06
CA LYS A 545 4.16 -19.91 -5.48
C LYS A 545 3.72 -21.36 -5.59
N PHE A 546 2.43 -21.59 -5.84
CA PHE A 546 1.93 -22.93 -6.15
C PHE A 546 2.44 -23.36 -7.53
N LEU A 547 2.96 -24.57 -7.62
CA LEU A 547 3.49 -25.11 -8.88
C LEU A 547 2.34 -25.61 -9.75
N VAL A 548 2.26 -25.07 -10.97
CA VAL A 548 1.24 -25.47 -11.95
C VAL A 548 1.41 -26.96 -12.30
N GLN A 549 0.32 -27.71 -12.18
CA GLN A 549 0.27 -29.12 -12.56
C GLN A 549 -0.18 -29.27 -14.01
N GLY A 550 0.47 -30.15 -14.77
CA GLY A 550 0.17 -30.39 -16.18
C GLY A 550 0.55 -29.21 -17.09
N ASN A 551 -0.15 -29.09 -18.21
CA ASN A 551 0.04 -27.99 -19.17
C ASN A 551 -1.33 -27.46 -19.62
N PRO A 552 -2.17 -26.93 -18.71
CA PRO A 552 -3.51 -26.49 -19.06
C PRO A 552 -3.51 -25.32 -20.05
N LYS A 553 -4.51 -25.31 -20.92
CA LYS A 553 -4.67 -24.21 -21.88
C LYS A 553 -5.43 -23.04 -21.26
N VAL A 554 -4.87 -21.83 -21.35
CA VAL A 554 -5.51 -20.58 -20.93
C VAL A 554 -6.09 -19.85 -22.15
N SER A 555 -7.38 -19.52 -22.11
CA SER A 555 -8.01 -18.65 -23.11
C SER A 555 -8.13 -17.23 -22.54
N ILE A 556 -7.40 -16.29 -23.12
CA ILE A 556 -7.42 -14.88 -22.77
C ILE A 556 -8.51 -14.19 -23.59
N LEU A 557 -9.51 -13.62 -22.93
CA LEU A 557 -10.67 -12.98 -23.53
C LEU A 557 -10.48 -11.46 -23.47
N ILE A 558 -10.36 -10.80 -24.63
CA ILE A 558 -10.08 -9.37 -24.74
C ILE A 558 -11.15 -8.67 -25.58
N PRO A 559 -12.18 -8.06 -24.98
CA PRO A 559 -13.09 -7.16 -25.68
C PRO A 559 -12.37 -5.96 -26.30
N ASN A 560 -12.62 -5.63 -27.57
CA ASN A 560 -12.00 -4.46 -28.21
C ASN A 560 -12.89 -3.76 -29.26
N LYS A 561 -13.01 -2.44 -29.10
CA LYS A 561 -13.62 -1.50 -30.06
C LYS A 561 -12.64 -0.35 -30.32
N ASP A 562 -12.15 -0.20 -31.55
CA ASP A 562 -11.34 0.90 -32.11
C ASP A 562 -9.96 1.21 -31.49
N HIS A 563 -9.70 0.75 -30.26
CA HIS A 563 -8.49 0.96 -29.46
C HIS A 563 -7.28 0.12 -29.92
N THR A 564 -6.90 0.33 -31.18
CA THR A 564 -5.89 -0.48 -31.90
C THR A 564 -4.50 -0.43 -31.24
N GLU A 565 -4.04 0.75 -30.83
CA GLU A 565 -2.71 0.92 -30.21
C GLU A 565 -2.64 0.33 -28.79
N ASP A 566 -3.70 0.53 -28.00
CA ASP A 566 -3.81 -0.06 -26.66
C ASP A 566 -3.82 -1.60 -26.76
N LEU A 567 -4.68 -2.14 -27.64
CA LEU A 567 -4.76 -3.58 -27.90
C LEU A 567 -3.42 -4.16 -28.38
N ASN A 568 -2.72 -3.45 -29.28
CA ASN A 568 -1.43 -3.87 -29.78
C ASN A 568 -0.38 -3.92 -28.66
N THR A 569 -0.38 -2.93 -27.77
CA THR A 569 0.48 -2.92 -26.57
C THR A 569 0.18 -4.11 -25.68
N CYS A 570 -1.10 -4.35 -25.39
CA CYS A 570 -1.56 -5.49 -24.59
C CYS A 570 -1.09 -6.82 -25.18
N ILE A 571 -1.47 -7.14 -26.42
CA ILE A 571 -1.12 -8.41 -27.07
C ILE A 571 0.39 -8.59 -27.17
N ARG A 572 1.12 -7.55 -27.61
CA ARG A 572 2.58 -7.62 -27.70
C ARG A 572 3.20 -7.94 -26.35
N SER A 573 2.77 -7.27 -25.28
CA SER A 573 3.29 -7.53 -23.92
C SER A 573 3.02 -8.96 -23.46
N ILE A 574 1.83 -9.52 -23.77
CA ILE A 574 1.51 -10.91 -23.47
C ILE A 574 2.46 -11.84 -24.22
N ILE A 575 2.63 -11.68 -25.54
CA ILE A 575 3.45 -12.57 -26.36
C ILE A 575 4.94 -12.50 -25.99
N GLU A 576 5.46 -11.30 -25.76
CA GLU A 576 6.88 -11.06 -25.52
C GLU A 576 7.31 -11.39 -24.09
N LYS A 577 6.48 -11.09 -23.08
CA LYS A 577 6.89 -11.19 -21.67
C LYS A 577 6.40 -12.48 -20.97
N THR A 578 5.26 -13.05 -21.37
CA THR A 578 4.66 -14.19 -20.65
C THR A 578 5.48 -15.46 -20.81
N THR A 579 5.79 -16.16 -19.73
CA THR A 579 6.53 -17.43 -19.76
C THR A 579 5.65 -18.64 -20.07
N TRP A 580 4.39 -18.66 -19.62
CA TRP A 580 3.44 -19.72 -19.98
C TRP A 580 3.07 -19.67 -21.46
N LYS A 581 3.24 -20.80 -22.18
CA LYS A 581 3.06 -20.84 -23.65
C LYS A 581 1.78 -21.52 -24.12
N ASN A 582 1.12 -22.33 -23.30
CA ASN A 582 -0.13 -22.97 -23.69
C ASN A 582 -1.32 -22.01 -23.49
N LEU A 583 -1.42 -21.04 -24.39
CA LEU A 583 -2.47 -20.02 -24.35
C LEU A 583 -3.07 -19.77 -25.74
N GLU A 584 -4.28 -19.23 -25.76
CA GLU A 584 -4.87 -18.56 -26.93
C GLU A 584 -5.43 -17.20 -26.51
N ILE A 585 -5.46 -16.26 -27.45
CA ILE A 585 -5.99 -14.92 -27.23
C ILE A 585 -7.19 -14.74 -28.16
N LEU A 586 -8.37 -14.53 -27.58
CA LEU A 586 -9.59 -14.21 -28.31
C LEU A 586 -9.81 -12.71 -28.19
N VAL A 587 -9.55 -11.97 -29.27
CA VAL A 587 -9.96 -10.58 -29.39
C VAL A 587 -11.42 -10.58 -29.82
N ILE A 588 -12.28 -10.06 -28.95
CA ILE A 588 -13.73 -10.04 -29.15
C ILE A 588 -14.09 -8.66 -29.68
N GLU A 589 -14.23 -8.58 -31.00
CA GLU A 589 -14.63 -7.36 -31.69
C GLU A 589 -16.10 -7.05 -31.36
N ASN A 590 -16.36 -5.82 -30.89
CA ASN A 590 -17.67 -5.41 -30.39
C ASN A 590 -18.11 -4.03 -30.91
N ASN A 591 -18.38 -3.96 -32.21
CA ASN A 591 -18.91 -2.80 -32.94
C ASN A 591 -17.87 -1.69 -33.15
N SER A 592 -16.70 -2.06 -33.65
CA SER A 592 -15.70 -1.13 -34.19
C SER A 592 -16.23 -0.32 -35.37
N GLU A 593 -15.82 0.93 -35.47
CA GLU A 593 -16.25 1.86 -36.53
C GLU A 593 -15.09 2.25 -37.45
N LYS A 594 -13.84 2.12 -36.98
CA LYS A 594 -12.66 2.57 -37.72
C LYS A 594 -12.14 1.48 -38.66
N GLN A 595 -11.94 1.83 -39.94
CA GLN A 595 -11.35 0.93 -40.94
C GLN A 595 -9.97 0.42 -40.53
N GLU A 596 -9.17 1.27 -39.88
CA GLU A 596 -7.84 0.93 -39.36
C GLU A 596 -7.88 -0.27 -38.41
N THR A 597 -8.92 -0.37 -37.56
CA THR A 597 -9.08 -1.46 -36.60
C THR A 597 -9.38 -2.78 -37.31
N PHE A 598 -10.25 -2.77 -38.32
CA PHE A 598 -10.51 -3.96 -39.14
C PHE A 598 -9.28 -4.40 -39.94
N ASP A 599 -8.49 -3.45 -40.44
CA ASP A 599 -7.23 -3.76 -41.14
C ASP A 599 -6.18 -4.33 -40.20
N TYR A 600 -6.14 -3.85 -38.95
CA TYR A 600 -5.31 -4.42 -37.89
C TYR A 600 -5.73 -5.86 -37.55
N TYR A 601 -7.03 -6.12 -37.35
CA TYR A 601 -7.56 -7.45 -37.06
C TYR A 601 -7.22 -8.48 -38.14
N LYS A 602 -7.20 -8.10 -39.43
CA LYS A 602 -6.79 -9.01 -40.51
C LYS A 602 -5.32 -9.42 -40.41
N LYS A 603 -4.45 -8.51 -39.96
CA LYS A 603 -3.00 -8.74 -39.82
C LYS A 603 -2.65 -9.49 -38.54
N LEU A 604 -3.49 -9.37 -37.51
CA LEU A 604 -3.15 -9.81 -36.16
C LEU A 604 -2.96 -11.34 -36.02
N PRO A 605 -3.86 -12.22 -36.52
CA PRO A 605 -3.64 -13.66 -36.52
C PRO A 605 -2.47 -14.12 -37.40
N GLN A 606 -2.15 -13.36 -38.46
CA GLN A 606 -1.00 -13.65 -39.33
C GLN A 606 0.32 -13.37 -38.60
N ARG A 607 0.34 -12.30 -37.79
CA ARG A 607 1.49 -11.93 -36.96
C ARG A 607 1.63 -12.83 -35.74
N TYR A 608 0.52 -13.20 -35.12
CA TYR A 608 0.49 -13.98 -33.89
C TYR A 608 -0.49 -15.16 -34.04
N PRO A 609 -0.01 -16.38 -34.36
CA PRO A 609 -0.87 -17.54 -34.62
C PRO A 609 -1.77 -17.97 -33.44
N GLN A 610 -1.44 -17.56 -32.21
CA GLN A 610 -2.27 -17.80 -31.02
C GLN A 610 -3.46 -16.83 -30.88
N VAL A 611 -3.54 -15.79 -31.72
CA VAL A 611 -4.61 -14.80 -31.68
C VAL A 611 -5.73 -15.17 -32.64
N LYS A 612 -6.97 -15.10 -32.15
CA LYS A 612 -8.20 -15.27 -32.92
C LYS A 612 -9.07 -14.02 -32.76
N ILE A 613 -9.69 -13.60 -33.86
CA ILE A 613 -10.68 -12.53 -33.84
C ILE A 613 -12.06 -13.17 -33.89
N VAL A 614 -12.93 -12.83 -32.95
CA VAL A 614 -14.33 -13.26 -32.93
C VAL A 614 -15.22 -12.01 -32.88
N THR A 615 -16.30 -12.01 -33.65
CA THR A 615 -17.20 -10.84 -33.77
C THR A 615 -18.46 -11.07 -32.96
N TYR A 616 -18.74 -10.15 -32.03
CA TYR A 616 -19.95 -10.11 -31.24
C TYR A 616 -20.98 -9.16 -31.88
N GLU A 617 -22.19 -9.65 -32.12
CA GLU A 617 -23.31 -8.85 -32.62
C GLU A 617 -24.24 -8.45 -31.47
N GLY A 618 -24.34 -7.15 -31.18
CA GLY A 618 -25.21 -6.63 -30.10
C GLY A 618 -24.74 -5.30 -29.54
N GLY A 619 -25.54 -4.67 -28.67
CA GLY A 619 -25.14 -3.46 -27.96
C GLY A 619 -23.97 -3.68 -27.01
N PHE A 620 -23.25 -2.62 -26.63
CA PHE A 620 -22.14 -2.73 -25.67
C PHE A 620 -22.65 -3.20 -24.30
N ASN A 621 -22.23 -4.41 -23.92
CA ASN A 621 -22.43 -5.00 -22.60
C ASN A 621 -21.21 -5.87 -22.29
N TYR A 622 -20.37 -5.44 -21.35
CA TYR A 622 -19.11 -6.10 -21.04
C TYR A 622 -19.30 -7.55 -20.63
N SER A 623 -20.34 -7.82 -19.84
CA SER A 623 -20.71 -9.17 -19.41
C SER A 623 -21.09 -10.05 -20.60
N ALA A 624 -21.99 -9.59 -21.46
CA ALA A 624 -22.44 -10.35 -22.64
C ALA A 624 -21.29 -10.62 -23.63
N ILE A 625 -20.40 -9.64 -23.83
CA ILE A 625 -19.24 -9.77 -24.72
C ILE A 625 -18.28 -10.84 -24.19
N ASN A 626 -17.98 -10.84 -22.89
CA ASN A 626 -17.11 -11.85 -22.28
C ASN A 626 -17.79 -13.24 -22.27
N ASN A 627 -19.09 -13.31 -22.00
CA ASN A 627 -19.86 -14.56 -22.09
C ASN A 627 -19.80 -15.16 -23.51
N PHE A 628 -19.98 -14.33 -24.53
CA PHE A 628 -19.83 -14.73 -25.93
C PHE A 628 -18.41 -15.24 -26.22
N GLY A 629 -17.38 -14.50 -25.79
CA GLY A 629 -15.97 -14.88 -25.94
C GLY A 629 -15.66 -16.22 -25.28
N ALA A 630 -16.16 -16.45 -24.06
CA ALA A 630 -16.01 -17.70 -23.34
C ALA A 630 -16.65 -18.89 -24.10
N GLY A 631 -17.78 -18.66 -24.76
CA GLY A 631 -18.42 -19.66 -25.63
C GLY A 631 -17.60 -20.05 -26.86
N GLN A 632 -16.69 -19.17 -27.32
CA GLN A 632 -15.77 -19.45 -28.44
C GLN A 632 -14.41 -20.01 -27.99
N ALA A 633 -14.16 -20.05 -26.68
CA ALA A 633 -12.87 -20.42 -26.11
C ALA A 633 -12.70 -21.93 -25.92
N GLY A 634 -11.47 -22.41 -26.17
CA GLY A 634 -11.11 -23.83 -26.06
C GLY A 634 -10.25 -24.17 -24.85
N GLY A 635 -9.96 -23.21 -23.96
CA GLY A 635 -9.15 -23.38 -22.76
C GLY A 635 -9.89 -24.04 -21.60
N GLU A 636 -9.12 -24.50 -20.62
CA GLU A 636 -9.60 -25.01 -19.33
C GLU A 636 -9.77 -23.86 -18.31
N TYR A 637 -9.06 -22.75 -18.55
CA TYR A 637 -9.11 -21.53 -17.76
C TYR A 637 -9.43 -20.36 -18.66
N PHE A 638 -10.30 -19.48 -18.19
CA PHE A 638 -10.59 -18.20 -18.83
C PHE A 638 -9.87 -17.10 -18.09
N LEU A 639 -9.23 -16.19 -18.83
CA LEU A 639 -8.70 -14.95 -18.30
C LEU A 639 -9.46 -13.79 -18.96
N LEU A 640 -10.27 -13.10 -18.18
CA LEU A 640 -10.91 -11.85 -18.58
C LEU A 640 -9.85 -10.76 -18.48
N LEU A 641 -9.59 -10.05 -19.58
CA LEU A 641 -8.52 -9.07 -19.66
C LEU A 641 -8.96 -7.86 -20.46
N ASN A 642 -8.79 -6.66 -19.89
CA ASN A 642 -9.04 -5.43 -20.63
C ASN A 642 -7.95 -5.20 -21.71
N ASN A 643 -8.35 -4.57 -22.81
CA ASN A 643 -7.48 -4.30 -23.96
C ASN A 643 -6.40 -3.23 -23.70
N ASP A 644 -6.50 -2.47 -22.63
CA ASP A 644 -5.58 -1.39 -22.21
C ASP A 644 -4.73 -1.82 -21.01
N THR A 645 -4.22 -3.05 -21.05
CA THR A 645 -3.32 -3.63 -20.05
C THR A 645 -1.92 -3.87 -20.60
N GLU A 646 -0.90 -3.90 -19.75
CA GLU A 646 0.47 -4.29 -20.11
C GLU A 646 1.10 -5.21 -19.06
N VAL A 647 1.62 -6.37 -19.48
CA VAL A 647 2.25 -7.34 -18.56
C VAL A 647 3.52 -6.76 -17.93
N ILE A 648 3.67 -6.93 -16.60
CA ILE A 648 4.89 -6.59 -15.85
C ILE A 648 5.64 -7.87 -15.44
N THR A 649 4.96 -8.79 -14.75
CA THR A 649 5.57 -10.02 -14.24
C THR A 649 5.58 -11.11 -15.32
N PRO A 650 6.74 -11.66 -15.72
CA PRO A 650 6.80 -12.70 -16.76
C PRO A 650 6.01 -13.98 -16.46
N ASP A 651 6.04 -14.45 -15.21
CA ASP A 651 5.38 -15.69 -14.75
C ASP A 651 3.97 -15.48 -14.17
N TRP A 652 3.31 -14.39 -14.55
CA TRP A 652 2.00 -14.01 -14.03
C TRP A 652 0.89 -15.04 -14.28
N LEU A 653 0.87 -15.71 -15.45
CA LEU A 653 -0.12 -16.76 -15.73
C LEU A 653 0.12 -17.99 -14.86
N GLU A 654 1.38 -18.40 -14.66
CA GLU A 654 1.73 -19.52 -13.79
C GLU A 654 1.32 -19.27 -12.34
N ARG A 655 1.53 -18.04 -11.86
CA ARG A 655 1.09 -17.60 -10.54
C ARG A 655 -0.42 -17.72 -10.37
N MET A 656 -1.18 -17.14 -11.30
CA MET A 656 -2.64 -17.20 -11.27
C MET A 656 -3.15 -18.63 -11.42
N LEU A 657 -2.57 -19.43 -12.31
CA LEU A 657 -2.89 -20.85 -12.50
C LEU A 657 -2.63 -21.66 -11.24
N GLY A 658 -1.51 -21.43 -10.54
CA GLY A 658 -1.17 -22.17 -9.33
C GLY A 658 -2.23 -22.04 -8.25
N TYR A 659 -2.75 -20.83 -8.02
CA TYR A 659 -3.89 -20.62 -7.12
C TYR A 659 -5.18 -21.19 -7.71
N CYS A 660 -5.48 -20.87 -8.97
CA CYS A 660 -6.75 -21.22 -9.61
C CYS A 660 -6.93 -22.73 -9.75
N GLN A 661 -5.85 -23.53 -9.82
CA GLN A 661 -5.89 -24.98 -9.86
C GLN A 661 -6.42 -25.63 -8.58
N ARG A 662 -6.31 -24.96 -7.43
CA ARG A 662 -6.83 -25.49 -6.16
C ARG A 662 -8.35 -25.67 -6.24
N GLU A 663 -8.87 -26.74 -5.65
CA GLU A 663 -10.30 -27.06 -5.71
C GLU A 663 -11.17 -26.03 -4.97
N ASP A 664 -10.65 -25.44 -3.90
CA ASP A 664 -11.32 -24.42 -3.09
C ASP A 664 -11.34 -23.03 -3.77
N VAL A 665 -10.49 -22.77 -4.76
CA VAL A 665 -10.39 -21.48 -5.46
C VAL A 665 -11.24 -21.49 -6.73
N GLY A 666 -12.04 -20.44 -6.90
CA GLY A 666 -12.83 -20.21 -8.11
C GLY A 666 -12.23 -19.15 -9.02
N ILE A 667 -11.73 -18.06 -8.43
CA ILE A 667 -11.29 -16.86 -9.16
C ILE A 667 -9.95 -16.38 -8.59
N VAL A 668 -9.07 -15.90 -9.46
CA VAL A 668 -7.81 -15.24 -9.09
C VAL A 668 -7.69 -13.89 -9.78
N GLY A 669 -7.36 -12.83 -9.05
CA GLY A 669 -7.13 -11.48 -9.56
C GLY A 669 -5.68 -11.05 -9.45
N ALA A 670 -5.23 -10.28 -10.43
CA ALA A 670 -3.88 -9.71 -10.47
C ALA A 670 -3.80 -8.37 -9.72
N LYS A 671 -2.60 -7.93 -9.37
CA LYS A 671 -2.32 -6.56 -8.92
C LYS A 671 -2.13 -5.64 -10.11
N LEU A 672 -2.89 -4.54 -10.12
CA LEU A 672 -2.83 -3.56 -11.21
C LEU A 672 -2.21 -2.25 -10.73
N TYR A 673 -1.37 -1.68 -11.58
CA TYR A 673 -0.78 -0.36 -11.38
C TYR A 673 -1.30 0.63 -12.42
N TYR A 674 -1.43 1.88 -12.01
CA TYR A 674 -1.47 3.01 -12.91
C TYR A 674 -0.09 3.20 -13.59
N PRO A 675 -0.02 3.96 -14.70
CA PRO A 675 1.24 4.21 -15.41
C PRO A 675 2.31 4.94 -14.58
N ASP A 676 1.91 5.60 -13.50
CA ASP A 676 2.80 6.30 -12.56
C ASP A 676 3.32 5.40 -11.43
N ASP A 677 3.22 4.07 -11.59
CA ASP A 677 3.64 3.06 -10.61
C ASP A 677 2.87 3.14 -9.27
N THR A 678 1.71 3.79 -9.24
CA THR A 678 0.80 3.72 -8.08
C THR A 678 -0.19 2.56 -8.22
N VAL A 679 -0.60 1.97 -7.09
CA VAL A 679 -1.54 0.86 -7.04
C VAL A 679 -2.92 1.33 -7.51
N GLN A 680 -3.51 0.61 -8.47
CA GLN A 680 -4.89 0.80 -8.90
C GLN A 680 -5.81 -0.27 -8.32
N HIS A 681 -5.34 -1.51 -8.26
CA HIS A 681 -6.12 -2.63 -7.75
C HIS A 681 -5.28 -3.54 -6.85
N ALA A 682 -5.80 -3.76 -5.64
CA ALA A 682 -5.31 -4.73 -4.67
C ALA A 682 -6.49 -5.48 -4.01
N GLY A 683 -7.52 -5.76 -4.81
CA GLY A 683 -8.81 -6.29 -4.37
C GLY A 683 -9.88 -5.24 -4.08
N VAL A 684 -11.12 -5.71 -3.96
CA VAL A 684 -12.33 -4.92 -3.73
C VAL A 684 -13.00 -5.34 -2.43
N VAL A 685 -13.38 -4.34 -1.62
CA VAL A 685 -14.09 -4.50 -0.35
C VAL A 685 -15.55 -4.09 -0.49
N ILE A 686 -16.45 -4.94 0.00
CA ILE A 686 -17.89 -4.71 0.03
C ILE A 686 -18.23 -3.72 1.17
N GLY A 687 -19.14 -2.80 0.88
CA GLY A 687 -19.54 -1.70 1.75
C GLY A 687 -18.70 -0.44 1.58
N MET A 688 -17.54 -0.51 0.92
CA MET A 688 -16.71 0.67 0.61
C MET A 688 -17.51 1.65 -0.25
N GLY A 689 -17.53 2.93 0.16
CA GLY A 689 -18.34 3.97 -0.49
C GLY A 689 -19.85 3.69 -0.50
N GLY A 690 -20.33 2.75 0.33
CA GLY A 690 -21.75 2.36 0.42
C GLY A 690 -22.17 1.19 -0.49
N PHE A 691 -21.25 0.60 -1.27
CA PHE A 691 -21.53 -0.57 -2.10
C PHE A 691 -20.29 -1.48 -2.23
N ALA A 692 -19.27 -1.09 -2.99
CA ALA A 692 -18.03 -1.84 -3.20
C ALA A 692 -16.93 -0.89 -3.71
N GLY A 693 -15.67 -1.13 -3.37
CA GLY A 693 -14.58 -0.25 -3.78
C GLY A 693 -13.20 -0.87 -3.61
N HIS A 694 -12.26 -0.38 -4.43
CA HIS A 694 -10.86 -0.77 -4.38
C HIS A 694 -10.21 -0.24 -3.10
N ILE A 695 -9.26 -0.99 -2.56
CA ILE A 695 -8.48 -0.58 -1.38
C ILE A 695 -7.01 -0.35 -1.74
N LEU A 696 -6.35 0.48 -0.94
CA LEU A 696 -4.93 0.82 -1.05
C LEU A 696 -4.56 1.38 -2.44
N THR A 697 -5.51 2.07 -3.08
CA THR A 697 -5.33 2.79 -4.34
C THR A 697 -4.45 4.03 -4.15
N GLY A 698 -3.63 4.37 -5.15
CA GLY A 698 -2.75 5.55 -5.15
C GLY A 698 -1.44 5.37 -4.36
N TYR A 699 -1.27 4.25 -3.65
CA TYR A 699 -0.02 3.95 -2.95
C TYR A 699 1.07 3.54 -3.94
N GLY A 700 2.31 3.99 -3.72
CA GLY A 700 3.42 3.62 -4.60
C GLY A 700 3.72 2.12 -4.61
N LYS A 701 4.25 1.61 -5.72
CA LYS A 701 4.63 0.20 -5.98
C LYS A 701 5.41 -0.52 -4.87
N ASN A 702 6.27 0.23 -4.18
CA ASN A 702 7.12 -0.30 -3.11
C ASN A 702 6.45 -0.25 -1.72
N TYR A 703 5.29 0.39 -1.59
CA TYR A 703 4.54 0.40 -0.34
C TYR A 703 4.06 -1.02 0.00
N THR A 704 4.19 -1.39 1.26
CA THR A 704 3.88 -2.75 1.75
C THR A 704 2.39 -2.92 2.03
N GLY A 705 1.66 -1.81 2.22
CA GLY A 705 0.26 -1.83 2.62
C GLY A 705 0.09 -2.06 4.12
N TYR A 706 -1.11 -1.75 4.60
CA TYR A 706 -1.57 -2.12 5.94
C TYR A 706 -1.36 -3.62 6.17
N MET A 707 -0.63 -3.99 7.22
CA MET A 707 -0.29 -5.38 7.57
C MET A 707 0.28 -6.22 6.40
N GLY A 708 1.03 -5.59 5.48
CA GLY A 708 1.66 -6.31 4.36
C GLY A 708 0.72 -6.72 3.22
N ARG A 709 -0.55 -6.27 3.22
CA ARG A 709 -1.59 -6.65 2.25
C ARG A 709 -1.27 -6.36 0.78
N LEU A 710 -0.28 -5.50 0.46
CA LEU A 710 0.16 -5.26 -0.93
C LEU A 710 1.28 -6.21 -1.40
N LYS A 711 1.74 -7.09 -0.51
CA LYS A 711 2.83 -8.05 -0.73
C LYS A 711 2.46 -9.49 -0.34
N ALA A 712 1.32 -9.69 0.30
CA ALA A 712 0.78 -11.00 0.67
C ALA A 712 -0.43 -11.36 -0.22
N ALA A 713 -0.46 -12.61 -0.69
CA ALA A 713 -1.68 -13.16 -1.28
C ALA A 713 -2.76 -13.25 -0.21
N GLN A 714 -4.02 -13.07 -0.60
CA GLN A 714 -5.13 -13.08 0.35
C GLN A 714 -6.44 -13.41 -0.33
N ASP A 715 -7.32 -14.08 0.41
CA ASP A 715 -8.72 -14.18 0.05
C ASP A 715 -9.36 -12.79 0.13
N ILE A 716 -10.15 -12.40 -0.87
CA ILE A 716 -10.86 -11.12 -0.91
C ILE A 716 -12.29 -11.33 -1.42
N SER A 717 -13.18 -10.36 -1.22
CA SER A 717 -14.57 -10.52 -1.62
C SER A 717 -14.75 -10.41 -3.13
N ALA A 718 -13.95 -9.56 -3.78
CA ALA A 718 -13.93 -9.42 -5.22
C ALA A 718 -12.58 -8.92 -5.75
N VAL A 719 -12.32 -9.24 -7.01
CA VAL A 719 -11.22 -8.71 -7.82
C VAL A 719 -11.78 -8.15 -9.12
N THR A 720 -11.04 -7.25 -9.79
CA THR A 720 -11.57 -6.56 -10.96
C THR A 720 -11.47 -7.39 -12.24
N GLY A 721 -12.45 -7.24 -13.13
CA GLY A 721 -12.48 -7.85 -14.47
C GLY A 721 -11.37 -7.35 -15.41
N ALA A 722 -10.63 -6.30 -15.04
CA ALA A 722 -9.52 -5.82 -15.85
C ALA A 722 -8.40 -6.87 -16.01
N CYS A 723 -8.22 -7.78 -15.04
CA CYS A 723 -7.40 -8.98 -15.15
C CYS A 723 -7.82 -10.03 -14.11
N LEU A 724 -8.69 -10.97 -14.52
CA LEU A 724 -9.31 -11.97 -13.67
C LEU A 724 -9.25 -13.35 -14.32
N MET A 725 -8.68 -14.34 -13.63
CA MET A 725 -8.66 -15.75 -14.07
C MET A 725 -9.73 -16.56 -13.35
N VAL A 726 -10.39 -17.44 -14.08
CA VAL A 726 -11.43 -18.33 -13.55
C VAL A 726 -11.37 -19.68 -14.24
N LYS A 727 -11.61 -20.75 -13.48
CA LYS A 727 -11.80 -22.10 -14.03
C LYS A 727 -13.02 -22.15 -14.94
N ARG A 728 -12.92 -22.83 -16.09
CA ARG A 728 -14.05 -23.02 -17.02
C ARG A 728 -15.28 -23.59 -16.31
N GLU A 729 -15.09 -24.65 -15.52
CA GLU A 729 -16.17 -25.30 -14.75
C GLU A 729 -16.89 -24.34 -13.79
N VAL A 730 -16.16 -23.41 -13.17
CA VAL A 730 -16.73 -22.40 -12.27
C VAL A 730 -17.48 -21.34 -13.07
N PHE A 731 -16.89 -20.87 -14.18
CA PHE A 731 -17.56 -19.92 -15.07
C PHE A 731 -18.87 -20.49 -15.62
N GLU A 732 -18.87 -21.75 -16.07
CA GLU A 732 -20.06 -22.44 -16.57
C GLU A 732 -21.10 -22.69 -15.47
N ALA A 733 -20.67 -23.11 -14.27
CA ALA A 733 -21.57 -23.27 -13.12
C ALA A 733 -22.27 -21.97 -12.70
N LEU A 734 -21.63 -20.83 -12.96
CA LEU A 734 -22.16 -19.49 -12.70
C LEU A 734 -23.02 -18.95 -13.85
N ASN A 735 -23.12 -19.66 -14.97
CA ASN A 735 -23.68 -19.16 -16.24
C ASN A 735 -23.01 -17.85 -16.71
N GLY A 736 -21.70 -17.74 -16.47
CA GLY A 736 -20.89 -16.57 -16.83
C GLY A 736 -21.18 -15.31 -15.98
N LEU A 737 -20.83 -14.17 -16.55
CA LEU A 737 -21.12 -12.84 -15.99
C LEU A 737 -22.61 -12.54 -16.13
N ASP A 738 -23.16 -11.82 -15.16
CA ASP A 738 -24.57 -11.44 -15.18
C ASP A 738 -24.75 -10.23 -16.11
N GLU A 739 -25.45 -10.43 -17.23
CA GLU A 739 -25.62 -9.41 -18.28
C GLU A 739 -26.46 -8.22 -17.83
N ASP A 740 -27.16 -8.35 -16.70
CA ASP A 740 -27.83 -7.24 -16.03
C ASP A 740 -26.81 -6.23 -15.44
N PHE A 741 -25.60 -6.65 -15.11
CA PHE A 741 -24.50 -5.74 -14.82
C PHE A 741 -23.70 -5.51 -16.10
N ALA A 742 -24.10 -4.52 -16.89
CA ALA A 742 -23.56 -4.31 -18.22
C ALA A 742 -22.15 -3.72 -18.23
N VAL A 743 -21.83 -2.83 -17.27
CA VAL A 743 -20.55 -2.10 -17.28
C VAL A 743 -19.88 -2.03 -15.92
N ALA A 744 -20.60 -1.69 -14.86
CA ALA A 744 -20.04 -1.67 -13.51
C ALA A 744 -20.52 -2.85 -12.68
N LEU A 745 -19.73 -3.21 -11.67
CA LEU A 745 -20.05 -4.24 -10.67
C LEU A 745 -20.26 -5.66 -11.23
N ASN A 746 -20.06 -5.89 -12.53
CA ASN A 746 -20.15 -7.23 -13.12
C ASN A 746 -19.13 -8.20 -12.55
N ASP A 747 -17.91 -7.73 -12.35
CA ASP A 747 -16.79 -8.44 -11.76
C ASP A 747 -17.02 -8.70 -10.26
N VAL A 748 -17.53 -7.69 -9.54
CA VAL A 748 -17.89 -7.82 -8.12
C VAL A 748 -19.02 -8.83 -7.93
N ASP A 749 -20.10 -8.72 -8.71
CA ASP A 749 -21.21 -9.67 -8.69
C ASP A 749 -20.74 -11.09 -9.03
N PHE A 750 -19.92 -11.25 -10.07
CA PHE A 750 -19.36 -12.53 -10.47
C PHE A 750 -18.53 -13.17 -9.35
N CYS A 751 -17.67 -12.40 -8.69
CA CYS A 751 -16.90 -12.84 -7.52
C CYS A 751 -17.81 -13.25 -6.36
N LEU A 752 -18.83 -12.45 -6.03
CA LEU A 752 -19.75 -12.77 -4.93
C LEU A 752 -20.61 -14.00 -5.22
N ARG A 753 -21.01 -14.24 -6.47
CA ARG A 753 -21.68 -15.49 -6.86
C ARG A 753 -20.75 -16.69 -6.79
N ALA A 754 -19.48 -16.56 -7.17
CA ALA A 754 -18.49 -17.63 -6.98
C ALA A 754 -18.33 -17.99 -5.48
N ARG A 755 -18.30 -16.98 -4.61
CA ARG A 755 -18.28 -17.17 -3.15
C ARG A 755 -19.54 -17.86 -2.63
N ALA A 756 -20.70 -17.55 -3.18
CA ALA A 756 -21.96 -18.23 -2.84
C ALA A 756 -21.94 -19.73 -3.21
N LEU A 757 -21.07 -20.16 -4.14
CA LEU A 757 -20.79 -21.58 -4.43
C LEU A 757 -19.74 -22.21 -3.50
N GLY A 758 -19.29 -21.48 -2.46
CA GLY A 758 -18.23 -21.93 -1.55
C GLY A 758 -16.82 -21.83 -2.13
N LYS A 759 -16.63 -21.10 -3.25
CA LYS A 759 -15.30 -20.88 -3.84
C LYS A 759 -14.62 -19.63 -3.30
N LEU A 760 -13.31 -19.68 -3.16
CA LEU A 760 -12.46 -18.54 -2.81
C LEU A 760 -12.21 -17.66 -4.04
N VAL A 761 -12.06 -16.36 -3.76
CA VAL A 761 -11.57 -15.35 -4.69
C VAL A 761 -10.25 -14.86 -4.14
N VAL A 762 -9.17 -15.14 -4.85
CA VAL A 762 -7.80 -14.88 -4.37
C VAL A 762 -7.22 -13.68 -5.10
N PHE A 763 -6.64 -12.75 -4.34
CA PHE A 763 -5.80 -11.71 -4.88
C PHE A 763 -4.33 -12.15 -4.83
N ASP A 764 -3.64 -12.16 -5.97
CA ASP A 764 -2.21 -12.42 -6.06
C ASP A 764 -1.42 -11.10 -6.28
N PRO A 765 -0.63 -10.63 -5.30
CA PRO A 765 0.12 -9.37 -5.39
C PRO A 765 1.30 -9.42 -6.38
N ASP A 766 1.68 -10.60 -6.85
CA ASP A 766 2.86 -10.83 -7.69
C ASP A 766 2.51 -11.09 -9.16
N ALA A 767 1.27 -11.43 -9.47
CA ALA A 767 0.74 -11.28 -10.84
C ALA A 767 0.50 -9.79 -11.10
N GLN A 768 1.43 -9.11 -11.80
CA GLN A 768 1.43 -7.65 -11.93
C GLN A 768 1.28 -7.20 -13.38
N LEU A 769 0.38 -6.24 -13.60
CA LEU A 769 0.17 -5.57 -14.88
C LEU A 769 -0.01 -4.05 -14.68
N TYR A 770 0.29 -3.26 -15.71
CA TYR A 770 -0.26 -1.92 -15.84
C TYR A 770 -1.68 -2.00 -16.41
N HIS A 771 -2.54 -1.09 -15.98
CA HIS A 771 -3.86 -0.88 -16.60
C HIS A 771 -4.07 0.62 -16.76
N TYR A 772 -4.19 1.06 -18.02
CA TYR A 772 -4.20 2.49 -18.36
C TYR A 772 -5.52 3.20 -18.09
N GLU A 773 -6.54 2.44 -17.68
CA GLU A 773 -7.87 2.82 -17.20
C GLU A 773 -8.62 3.89 -18.00
N SER A 774 -9.82 3.52 -18.44
CA SER A 774 -10.76 4.43 -19.10
C SER A 774 -10.20 5.08 -20.38
N LYS A 775 -9.02 4.66 -20.87
CA LYS A 775 -8.54 5.02 -22.20
C LYS A 775 -9.50 4.53 -23.27
N SER A 776 -10.01 3.30 -23.13
CA SER A 776 -10.91 2.69 -24.10
C SER A 776 -12.38 3.05 -23.93
N ARG A 777 -12.82 3.28 -22.68
CA ARG A 777 -14.24 3.50 -22.32
C ARG A 777 -14.63 4.98 -22.17
N GLY A 778 -13.67 5.85 -21.84
CA GLY A 778 -13.91 7.21 -21.37
C GLY A 778 -14.52 7.25 -19.95
N LEU A 779 -14.62 8.47 -19.39
CA LEU A 779 -15.19 8.72 -18.05
C LEU A 779 -16.73 8.57 -18.04
N GLU A 780 -17.29 8.32 -16.84
CA GLU A 780 -18.73 8.25 -16.57
C GLU A 780 -19.35 9.67 -16.50
N THR A 781 -19.35 10.39 -17.63
CA THR A 781 -19.70 11.82 -17.65
C THR A 781 -21.00 12.16 -18.36
N THR A 782 -21.64 11.21 -19.04
CA THR A 782 -22.94 11.47 -19.71
C THR A 782 -24.12 11.09 -18.81
N PRO A 783 -25.29 11.75 -18.93
CA PRO A 783 -26.47 11.44 -18.12
C PRO A 783 -26.90 9.97 -18.22
N GLU A 784 -26.81 9.36 -19.40
CA GLU A 784 -27.19 7.96 -19.63
C GLU A 784 -26.24 7.00 -18.92
N LYS A 785 -24.92 7.29 -18.96
CA LYS A 785 -23.88 6.51 -18.29
C LYS A 785 -24.04 6.56 -16.76
N LEU A 786 -24.28 7.76 -16.22
CA LEU A 786 -24.56 7.97 -14.80
C LEU A 786 -25.84 7.26 -14.36
N ALA A 787 -26.94 7.38 -15.12
CA ALA A 787 -28.20 6.70 -14.80
C ALA A 787 -28.06 5.18 -14.81
N ARG A 788 -27.32 4.61 -15.77
CA ARG A 788 -26.98 3.17 -15.78
C ARG A 788 -26.18 2.79 -14.55
N PHE A 789 -25.11 3.53 -14.23
CA PHE A 789 -24.24 3.24 -13.09
C PHE A 789 -25.01 3.29 -11.77
N GLU A 790 -25.86 4.29 -11.57
CA GLU A 790 -26.76 4.38 -10.41
C GLU A 790 -27.73 3.18 -10.35
N GLY A 791 -28.31 2.77 -11.49
CA GLY A 791 -29.17 1.59 -11.57
C GLY A 791 -28.45 0.29 -11.20
N GLU A 792 -27.22 0.09 -11.67
CA GLU A 792 -26.36 -1.06 -11.31
C GLU A 792 -26.03 -1.05 -9.81
N ILE A 793 -25.73 0.12 -9.22
CA ILE A 793 -25.50 0.25 -7.78
C ILE A 793 -26.74 -0.14 -6.97
N GLU A 794 -27.94 0.34 -7.35
CA GLU A 794 -29.16 0.02 -6.59
C GLU A 794 -29.51 -1.47 -6.70
N ARG A 795 -29.35 -2.06 -7.89
CA ARG A 795 -29.49 -3.51 -8.09
C ARG A 795 -28.51 -4.30 -7.23
N PHE A 796 -27.25 -3.89 -7.17
CA PHE A 796 -26.23 -4.51 -6.33
C PHE A 796 -26.60 -4.43 -4.85
N LYS A 797 -27.02 -3.25 -4.37
CA LYS A 797 -27.45 -3.06 -2.97
C LYS A 797 -28.67 -3.89 -2.62
N GLU A 798 -29.61 -4.06 -3.54
CA GLU A 798 -30.77 -4.91 -3.34
C GLU A 798 -30.37 -6.38 -3.25
N ARG A 799 -29.57 -6.87 -4.20
CA ARG A 799 -29.10 -8.27 -4.25
C ARG A 799 -28.24 -8.66 -3.04
N TYR A 800 -27.35 -7.78 -2.60
CA TYR A 800 -26.36 -8.06 -1.56
C TYR A 800 -26.62 -7.30 -0.24
N ARG A 801 -27.88 -6.95 0.03
CA ARG A 801 -28.28 -6.19 1.23
C ARG A 801 -27.76 -6.81 2.52
N GLU A 802 -27.94 -8.12 2.70
CA GLU A 802 -27.52 -8.84 3.90
C GLU A 802 -26.00 -8.79 4.10
N LEU A 803 -25.21 -8.91 3.03
CA LEU A 803 -23.76 -8.80 3.08
C LEU A 803 -23.32 -7.36 3.44
N LEU A 804 -23.97 -6.35 2.86
CA LEU A 804 -23.70 -4.94 3.19
C LEU A 804 -24.08 -4.57 4.63
N GLU A 805 -25.06 -5.24 5.21
CA GLU A 805 -25.46 -5.08 6.61
C GLU A 805 -24.50 -5.80 7.56
N LYS A 806 -24.09 -7.04 7.21
CA LYS A 806 -23.16 -7.85 8.01
C LYS A 806 -21.73 -7.29 7.97
N GLY A 807 -21.30 -6.75 6.84
CA GLY A 807 -19.93 -6.32 6.58
C GLY A 807 -19.14 -7.35 5.78
N ASP A 808 -18.09 -6.88 5.10
CA ASP A 808 -17.18 -7.73 4.33
C ASP A 808 -16.29 -8.57 5.28
N PRO A 809 -16.27 -9.91 5.17
CA PRO A 809 -15.47 -10.76 6.06
C PRO A 809 -13.96 -10.53 5.92
N TYR A 810 -13.47 -10.05 4.78
CA TYR A 810 -12.04 -9.81 4.55
C TYR A 810 -11.59 -8.38 4.87
N TYR A 811 -12.46 -7.61 5.53
CA TYR A 811 -12.21 -6.26 5.97
C TYR A 811 -12.69 -6.03 7.41
N ASN A 812 -11.80 -5.63 8.31
CA ASN A 812 -12.15 -5.48 9.72
C ASN A 812 -13.18 -4.35 9.92
N PRO A 813 -14.24 -4.54 10.73
CA PRO A 813 -15.30 -3.55 10.93
C PRO A 813 -14.84 -2.26 11.63
N ASN A 814 -13.66 -2.26 12.25
CA ASN A 814 -13.02 -1.11 12.88
C ASN A 814 -12.27 -0.22 11.87
N LEU A 815 -12.19 -0.62 10.59
CA LEU A 815 -11.54 0.13 9.52
C LEU A 815 -12.54 0.97 8.70
N SER A 816 -12.04 2.04 8.08
CA SER A 816 -12.86 2.99 7.31
C SER A 816 -13.36 2.39 6.00
N LEU A 817 -14.67 2.46 5.78
CA LEU A 817 -15.31 2.13 4.49
C LEU A 817 -15.45 3.37 3.58
N ILE A 818 -14.78 4.48 3.89
CA ILE A 818 -14.82 5.71 3.09
C ILE A 818 -13.47 5.97 2.41
N ARG A 819 -12.36 5.80 3.14
CA ARG A 819 -11.03 6.20 2.64
C ARG A 819 -10.30 5.11 1.85
N GLY A 820 -10.65 3.83 2.01
CA GLY A 820 -9.98 2.73 1.31
C GLY A 820 -8.51 2.51 1.69
N ASP A 821 -7.98 3.24 2.67
CA ASP A 821 -6.58 3.25 3.11
C ASP A 821 -6.29 2.28 4.28
N CYS A 822 -7.30 1.51 4.71
CA CYS A 822 -7.25 0.68 5.92
C CYS A 822 -6.93 1.47 7.19
N SER A 823 -7.28 2.75 7.23
CA SER A 823 -7.20 3.54 8.45
C SER A 823 -8.38 3.26 9.38
N LEU A 824 -8.20 3.60 10.65
CA LEU A 824 -9.23 3.49 11.67
C LEU A 824 -10.52 4.24 11.26
N LYS A 825 -11.66 3.56 11.42
CA LYS A 825 -13.00 4.11 11.19
C LYS A 825 -13.27 5.26 12.17
N LYS A 826 -13.65 6.41 11.63
CA LYS A 826 -14.03 7.58 12.44
C LYS A 826 -15.49 7.47 12.91
N VAL A 827 -15.82 8.05 14.07
CA VAL A 827 -17.15 7.90 14.70
C VAL A 827 -18.28 8.41 13.81
N HIS A 828 -18.01 9.48 13.06
CA HIS A 828 -18.99 10.08 12.16
C HIS A 828 -19.30 9.21 10.92
N GLU A 829 -18.44 8.27 10.56
CA GLU A 829 -18.68 7.32 9.46
C GLU A 829 -19.81 6.33 9.79
N GLY A 830 -20.12 6.13 11.08
CA GLY A 830 -21.18 5.24 11.56
C GLY A 830 -22.58 5.85 11.58
N VAL A 831 -22.74 7.17 11.42
CA VAL A 831 -24.01 7.88 11.59
C VAL A 831 -24.47 8.45 10.26
N LYS A 832 -25.33 7.72 9.53
CA LYS A 832 -26.11 8.20 8.35
C LYS A 832 -25.33 8.83 7.18
N GLY A 833 -23.99 8.77 7.14
CA GLY A 833 -23.15 9.37 6.08
C GLY A 833 -23.10 8.61 4.74
N ARG A 834 -23.89 7.56 4.53
CA ARG A 834 -23.84 6.70 3.33
C ARG A 834 -24.31 7.36 2.02
N LYS A 835 -24.69 8.65 2.01
CA LYS A 835 -25.45 9.23 0.89
C LYS A 835 -24.68 10.04 -0.15
N LYS A 836 -23.50 10.63 0.12
CA LYS A 836 -22.82 11.46 -0.89
C LYS A 836 -21.31 11.56 -0.65
N VAL A 837 -20.52 10.69 -1.26
CA VAL A 837 -19.05 10.88 -1.36
C VAL A 837 -18.56 10.83 -2.83
N TRP A 838 -19.44 10.60 -3.79
CA TRP A 838 -19.08 10.38 -5.19
C TRP A 838 -19.36 11.61 -6.08
N LYS A 839 -18.70 12.73 -5.81
CA LYS A 839 -18.61 13.84 -6.76
C LYS A 839 -17.16 14.15 -7.08
#